data_AF-A0A1N7P0D6-F1
#
_entry.id   AF-A0A1N7P0D6-F1
#
_cell.length_a   1.000
_cell.length_b   1.000
_cell.length_c   1.000
_cell.angle_alpha   90.00
_cell.angle_beta   90.00
_cell.angle_gamma   90.00
#
_symmetry.space_group_name_H-M   'P 1'
#
loop_
_entity.id
_entity.type
_entity.pdbx_description
1 polymer ?
#
loop_
_entity_poly.entity_id
_entity_poly.type
_entity_poly.pdbx_seq_one_letter_code
_entity_poly.pdbx_strand_id
1 'polypeptide(L)'
;MKTQRRMLNQFKLWGLALLILLSLPEFVTAQQVDMDLFKTMKTRSIGPAGMSGRITAIAAIDDDPNTIYAGAASGGVWKSTSGGITWKPIFEEEKVHSIGAIAVYQKNPNIVWVGTGEGNPRNSLNLGYGIYRSLDAGETWELMGLEKTRAIHRIIIHPDDPNTIFVGAIGSPWGEQEDRGVYKTTDGGKTWKKILYIDTKTGVGEMIMDPNNPNKLFVNMWEHRRYPWFFNSGGPSSGLFVTIDGGENWKKLDEKNGLPKGPYGRMGLAISKSNSQKVYALVESTKNGLYVSEDGGNRFRLVNDKGEIGDRPFYYYEIYADPKNADRIYTLYSRVGMSEDGGKSFTQLLQYEGVHPDHHAWYINPNDPRLMIDGNDGGLNITRDGGKTWYFAENIPVGQWYHINVDNEIPYNIYGGLQDNGSWVGPAYVWRRDGIRNTYWQELQFGDGFDASSDPEDSRYGYSMSQGGNVTRFDKETGHKRNIRPTHPDKDVFLRFNWNAALAQCPHDAGTIYYGSQFLHKSTDRGETWEIISPDLTTDDPEKQKQQETGGLTFDITGAENHTTIIAIAPSPVDKNVIWVGTDDGNVQVTRDGGKTWTNTAAKLTGLPKASWIPQIQASRYDAGEAWIVANNYRNNNFSAYAYRTKNFGNSYERIADDSKVWGYALSIIQDPVEPNLVFLGTEFGLYVSFDNAKTWNQWRHGYPNANSTYDMVIQEREADLVIGTFGRSLYVLDDIRPLRVYAQNQGKAPAAKITAVQPSDAFQAEIHQPHGERFPADGKYAGENRVFGGRLHFIINDDKEKKDTVTVSIFNSDGEQIRTLKTVPQQGVNRMIWNLDRKSSVDASSFGRGGRFGGGGRGFFEPGGGPAIPGAYKLVFSYGGETSETMINVYGDPRIEANLADLKAREAFIKQTEALGAEVGKATRQLDDARSTLDKLTAYARDVDSPEVKALMKEVADIRKKLDKTREAFYGPSREGQGIVRNLYPTTMSRLGTPRSYAASSYGAPGPTEQRLFDQAKESAAEALEVWKVFFDNDWKAFEEKARNTKIDIFKEIEMVDIN
;
A
#
# COMPACT_ATOMS: atom_id res chain seq x y z
N MET A 1 41.87 -17.82 71.18
CA MET A 1 41.86 -18.38 69.80
C MET A 1 40.48 -18.47 69.12
N LYS A 2 39.32 -18.18 69.76
CA LYS A 2 38.01 -18.23 69.07
C LYS A 2 37.53 -16.91 68.46
N THR A 3 38.15 -15.78 68.77
CA THR A 3 37.69 -14.45 68.32
C THR A 3 38.38 -13.94 67.05
N GLN A 4 39.61 -14.37 66.74
CA GLN A 4 40.30 -13.97 65.50
C GLN A 4 39.89 -14.75 64.25
N ARG A 5 39.33 -15.97 64.38
CA ARG A 5 38.83 -16.76 63.25
C ARG A 5 37.49 -16.27 62.67
N ARG A 6 36.73 -15.46 63.43
CA ARG A 6 35.42 -14.96 62.99
C ARG A 6 35.50 -13.68 62.14
N MET A 7 36.51 -12.83 62.37
CA MET A 7 36.73 -11.64 61.55
C MET A 7 37.36 -11.94 60.18
N LEU A 8 38.22 -12.97 60.07
CA LEU A 8 38.84 -13.32 58.78
C LEU A 8 37.86 -13.94 57.77
N ASN A 9 36.80 -14.60 58.23
CA ASN A 9 35.76 -15.16 57.35
C ASN A 9 34.74 -14.11 56.89
N GLN A 10 34.51 -13.04 57.66
CA GLN A 10 33.63 -11.95 57.22
C GLN A 10 34.27 -11.08 56.13
N PHE A 11 35.59 -10.81 56.20
CA PHE A 11 36.27 -10.07 55.13
C PHE A 11 36.36 -10.84 53.80
N LYS A 12 36.43 -12.18 53.82
CA LYS A 12 36.40 -13.00 52.59
C LYS A 12 35.00 -13.08 51.96
N LEU A 13 33.93 -13.07 52.77
CA LEU A 13 32.55 -13.08 52.26
C LEU A 13 32.14 -11.72 51.66
N TRP A 14 32.62 -10.61 52.22
CA TRP A 14 32.37 -9.28 51.65
C TRP A 14 33.21 -9.00 50.41
N GLY A 15 34.45 -9.49 50.35
CA GLY A 15 35.29 -9.39 49.15
C GLY A 15 34.79 -10.22 47.96
N LEU A 16 34.22 -11.41 48.21
CA LEU A 16 33.62 -12.24 47.15
C LEU A 16 32.28 -11.66 46.66
N ALA A 17 31.48 -11.05 47.54
CA ALA A 17 30.25 -10.35 47.16
C ALA A 17 30.54 -9.08 46.34
N LEU A 18 31.61 -8.34 46.64
CA LEU A 18 32.01 -7.15 45.87
C LEU A 18 32.55 -7.52 44.47
N LEU A 19 33.24 -8.66 44.32
CA LEU A 19 33.71 -9.16 43.03
C LEU A 19 32.58 -9.76 42.15
N ILE A 20 31.52 -10.29 42.76
CA ILE A 20 30.30 -10.73 42.05
C ILE A 20 29.41 -9.53 41.66
N LEU A 21 29.43 -8.44 42.43
CA LEU A 21 28.75 -7.18 42.07
C LEU A 21 29.47 -6.39 40.97
N LEU A 22 30.79 -6.57 40.79
CA LEU A 22 31.58 -5.95 39.71
C LEU A 22 31.66 -6.79 38.43
N SER A 23 30.98 -7.95 38.38
CA SER A 23 30.88 -8.83 37.21
C SER A 23 29.44 -9.09 36.78
N LEU A 24 28.52 -8.18 37.14
CA LEU A 24 27.23 -8.09 36.46
C LEU A 24 27.51 -7.58 35.03
N PRO A 25 27.24 -8.37 33.97
CA PRO A 25 27.15 -7.77 32.64
C PRO A 25 26.10 -6.67 32.76
N GLU A 26 26.49 -5.44 32.42
CA GLU A 26 25.52 -4.40 32.13
C GLU A 26 24.60 -4.97 31.06
N PHE A 27 23.42 -5.44 31.47
CA PHE A 27 22.31 -5.58 30.56
C PHE A 27 21.96 -4.15 30.16
N VAL A 28 22.68 -3.65 29.15
CA VAL A 28 22.23 -2.54 28.33
C VAL A 28 20.90 -3.02 27.78
N THR A 29 19.83 -2.60 28.43
CA THR A 29 18.50 -2.67 27.83
C THR A 29 18.61 -1.81 26.59
N ALA A 30 18.73 -2.46 25.42
CA ALA A 30 18.73 -1.75 24.16
C ALA A 30 17.41 -0.98 24.09
N GLN A 31 17.52 0.35 24.16
CA GLN A 31 16.38 1.24 24.26
C GLN A 31 15.62 1.21 22.93
N GLN A 32 14.31 1.01 22.99
CA GLN A 32 13.44 1.09 21.82
C GLN A 32 13.60 2.47 21.17
N VAL A 33 13.70 2.51 19.84
CA VAL A 33 13.89 3.77 19.11
C VAL A 33 12.56 4.52 19.10
N ASP A 34 12.60 5.82 19.40
CA ASP A 34 11.44 6.68 19.27
C ASP A 34 11.06 6.81 17.79
N MET A 35 9.97 6.15 17.39
CA MET A 35 9.54 6.11 16.01
C MET A 35 8.95 7.44 15.53
N ASP A 36 8.59 8.37 16.43
CA ASP A 36 8.10 9.70 16.03
C ASP A 36 9.18 10.55 15.35
N LEU A 37 10.45 10.19 15.53
CA LEU A 37 11.59 10.78 14.82
C LEU A 37 11.53 10.55 13.30
N PHE A 38 10.70 9.60 12.84
CA PHE A 38 10.58 9.23 11.42
C PHE A 38 9.24 9.63 10.78
N LYS A 39 8.34 10.35 11.49
CA LYS A 39 6.98 10.65 10.99
C LYS A 39 6.87 11.41 9.66
N THR A 40 7.97 12.04 9.22
CA THR A 40 8.04 12.71 7.91
C THR A 40 8.37 11.75 6.76
N MET A 41 8.85 10.55 7.09
CA MET A 41 9.06 9.44 6.17
C MET A 41 7.78 8.60 6.14
N LYS A 42 6.92 8.84 5.16
CA LYS A 42 5.71 8.05 4.96
C LYS A 42 5.93 7.07 3.80
N THR A 43 5.44 5.84 3.97
CA THR A 43 5.23 4.94 2.82
C THR A 43 4.13 5.49 1.93
N ARG A 44 4.29 5.35 0.61
CA ARG A 44 3.24 5.64 -0.37
C ARG A 44 2.55 4.36 -0.81
N SER A 45 1.23 4.36 -0.84
CA SER A 45 0.45 3.30 -1.49
C SER A 45 0.40 3.57 -2.99
N ILE A 46 0.97 2.65 -3.78
CA ILE A 46 1.10 2.82 -5.25
C ILE A 46 0.09 1.97 -6.05
N GLY A 47 -0.69 1.12 -5.37
CA GLY A 47 -1.61 0.17 -6.00
C GLY A 47 -0.87 -1.05 -6.60
N PRO A 48 -1.32 -1.58 -7.75
CA PRO A 48 -2.52 -1.19 -8.51
C PRO A 48 -3.83 -1.60 -7.83
N ALA A 49 -4.94 -1.05 -8.30
CA ALA A 49 -6.30 -1.49 -7.93
C ALA A 49 -7.06 -2.17 -9.07
N GLY A 50 -6.47 -2.23 -10.28
CA GLY A 50 -7.15 -2.65 -11.51
C GLY A 50 -7.50 -4.13 -11.60
N MET A 51 -6.82 -4.99 -10.85
CA MET A 51 -7.19 -6.40 -10.62
C MET A 51 -7.82 -6.63 -9.25
N SER A 52 -7.70 -5.65 -8.34
CA SER A 52 -8.14 -5.74 -6.94
C SER A 52 -7.64 -7.01 -6.23
N GLY A 53 -8.48 -7.69 -5.47
CA GLY A 53 -8.20 -8.95 -4.76
C GLY A 53 -9.44 -9.50 -4.06
N ARG A 54 -9.30 -10.59 -3.30
CA ARG A 54 -10.43 -11.36 -2.77
C ARG A 54 -11.36 -10.58 -1.83
N ILE A 55 -12.64 -10.49 -2.19
CA ILE A 55 -13.72 -9.93 -1.36
C ILE A 55 -14.60 -11.05 -0.81
N THR A 56 -14.68 -11.14 0.52
CA THR A 56 -15.28 -12.28 1.24
C THR A 56 -16.57 -11.92 1.98
N ALA A 57 -16.84 -10.63 2.16
CA ALA A 57 -18.03 -10.16 2.87
C ALA A 57 -18.57 -8.88 2.26
N ILE A 58 -19.91 -8.78 2.14
CA ILE A 58 -20.60 -7.60 1.63
C ILE A 58 -21.78 -7.29 2.53
N ALA A 59 -21.98 -6.02 2.85
CA ALA A 59 -23.21 -5.51 3.44
C ALA A 59 -23.61 -4.18 2.79
N ALA A 60 -24.89 -3.89 2.70
CA ALA A 60 -25.41 -2.61 2.22
C ALA A 60 -26.64 -2.18 3.04
N ILE A 61 -27.01 -0.90 2.91
CA ILE A 61 -28.22 -0.38 3.53
C ILE A 61 -29.39 -0.58 2.57
N ASP A 62 -30.43 -1.28 3.02
CA ASP A 62 -31.55 -1.70 2.17
C ASP A 62 -32.33 -0.51 1.57
N ASP A 63 -32.48 0.55 2.36
CA ASP A 63 -33.17 1.79 1.98
C ASP A 63 -32.23 2.88 1.40
N ASP A 64 -30.90 2.70 1.50
CA ASP A 64 -29.89 3.56 0.88
C ASP A 64 -28.88 2.71 0.08
N PRO A 65 -29.19 2.40 -1.19
CA PRO A 65 -28.35 1.57 -2.04
C PRO A 65 -27.02 2.24 -2.45
N ASN A 66 -26.72 3.44 -1.94
CA ASN A 66 -25.43 4.09 -2.15
C ASN A 66 -24.40 3.73 -1.08
N THR A 67 -24.86 3.30 0.10
CA THR A 67 -23.99 2.93 1.22
C THR A 67 -23.71 1.43 1.20
N ILE A 68 -22.45 1.08 0.92
CA ILE A 68 -21.98 -0.29 0.73
C ILE A 68 -20.71 -0.50 1.55
N TYR A 69 -20.61 -1.65 2.21
CA TYR A 69 -19.45 -2.13 2.92
C TYR A 69 -18.91 -3.37 2.21
N ALA A 70 -17.60 -3.41 1.97
CA ALA A 70 -16.89 -4.55 1.41
C ALA A 70 -15.77 -4.96 2.37
N GLY A 71 -15.74 -6.25 2.72
CA GLY A 71 -14.70 -6.88 3.53
C GLY A 71 -13.76 -7.67 2.63
N ALA A 72 -12.50 -7.28 2.60
CA ALA A 72 -11.47 -8.03 1.90
C ALA A 72 -10.93 -9.19 2.76
N ALA A 73 -10.49 -10.27 2.12
CA ALA A 73 -9.95 -11.46 2.80
C ALA A 73 -8.79 -11.12 3.76
N SER A 74 -8.00 -10.09 3.43
CA SER A 74 -6.84 -9.62 4.21
C SER A 74 -6.58 -8.11 4.11
N GLY A 75 -7.51 -7.35 3.51
CA GLY A 75 -7.33 -5.93 3.16
C GLY A 75 -8.18 -4.92 3.93
N GLY A 76 -8.88 -5.37 4.98
CA GLY A 76 -9.72 -4.56 5.86
C GLY A 76 -11.14 -4.34 5.32
N VAL A 77 -11.86 -3.41 5.96
CA VAL A 77 -13.21 -3.00 5.58
C VAL A 77 -13.16 -1.70 4.78
N TRP A 78 -13.87 -1.70 3.66
CA TRP A 78 -14.03 -0.56 2.77
C TRP A 78 -15.48 -0.11 2.73
N LYS A 79 -15.71 1.21 2.70
CA LYS A 79 -17.03 1.82 2.65
C LYS A 79 -17.16 2.76 1.44
N SER A 80 -18.26 2.65 0.73
CA SER A 80 -18.74 3.61 -0.27
C SER A 80 -20.02 4.26 0.25
N THR A 81 -20.19 5.56 -0.03
CA THR A 81 -21.48 6.28 0.10
C THR A 81 -21.95 6.87 -1.24
N SER A 82 -21.29 6.49 -2.35
CA SER A 82 -21.55 6.97 -3.71
C SER A 82 -22.06 5.86 -4.64
N GLY A 83 -22.55 4.75 -4.07
CA GLY A 83 -23.06 3.61 -4.84
C GLY A 83 -21.99 2.83 -5.59
N GLY A 84 -20.74 2.88 -5.13
CA GLY A 84 -19.61 2.13 -5.66
C GLY A 84 -18.58 2.95 -6.43
N ILE A 85 -18.80 4.26 -6.62
CA ILE A 85 -17.87 5.11 -7.39
C ILE A 85 -16.57 5.36 -6.63
N THR A 86 -16.65 5.62 -5.31
CA THR A 86 -15.49 5.92 -4.46
C THR A 86 -15.53 5.10 -3.19
N TRP A 87 -14.36 4.60 -2.77
CA TRP A 87 -14.23 3.75 -1.59
C TRP A 87 -13.22 4.34 -0.60
N LYS A 88 -13.51 4.19 0.69
CA LYS A 88 -12.62 4.57 1.78
C LYS A 88 -12.33 3.36 2.66
N PRO A 89 -11.07 3.10 3.03
CA PRO A 89 -10.80 2.12 4.05
C PRO A 89 -11.20 2.69 5.41
N ILE A 90 -11.86 1.89 6.24
CA ILE A 90 -12.41 2.31 7.54
C ILE A 90 -11.98 1.36 8.68
N PHE A 91 -10.94 0.56 8.46
CA PHE A 91 -10.46 -0.46 9.40
C PHE A 91 -8.92 -0.43 9.58
N GLU A 92 -8.27 0.67 9.19
CA GLU A 92 -6.80 0.80 9.10
C GLU A 92 -6.09 0.64 10.45
N GLU A 93 -6.73 1.10 11.52
CA GLU A 93 -6.13 1.16 12.86
C GLU A 93 -6.27 -0.14 13.66
N GLU A 94 -7.11 -1.06 13.18
CA GLU A 94 -7.46 -2.28 13.91
C GLU A 94 -6.35 -3.33 13.88
N LYS A 95 -6.40 -4.25 14.85
CA LYS A 95 -5.35 -5.24 15.07
C LYS A 95 -5.22 -6.27 13.95
N VAL A 96 -6.22 -6.48 13.12
CA VAL A 96 -6.16 -7.42 11.99
C VAL A 96 -7.00 -6.91 10.83
N HIS A 97 -6.61 -7.23 9.59
CA HIS A 97 -7.31 -6.79 8.38
C HIS A 97 -8.00 -7.91 7.61
N SER A 98 -7.94 -9.15 8.10
CA SER A 98 -8.69 -10.26 7.51
C SER A 98 -10.16 -10.22 7.90
N ILE A 99 -11.05 -10.15 6.92
CA ILE A 99 -12.50 -10.03 7.14
C ILE A 99 -13.19 -11.32 6.68
N GLY A 100 -14.06 -11.86 7.54
CA GLY A 100 -14.87 -13.04 7.22
C GLY A 100 -16.38 -12.77 7.18
N ALA A 101 -16.85 -11.73 7.88
CA ALA A 101 -18.26 -11.36 7.90
C ALA A 101 -18.47 -9.88 8.20
N ILE A 102 -19.49 -9.27 7.60
CA ILE A 102 -19.97 -7.92 7.91
C ILE A 102 -21.49 -7.97 8.06
N ALA A 103 -22.03 -7.35 9.11
CA ALA A 103 -23.47 -7.19 9.27
C ALA A 103 -23.81 -5.76 9.71
N VAL A 104 -24.87 -5.19 9.12
CA VAL A 104 -25.37 -3.85 9.43
C VAL A 104 -26.78 -3.97 10.00
N TYR A 105 -27.07 -3.29 11.10
CA TYR A 105 -28.41 -3.24 11.64
C TYR A 105 -29.28 -2.25 10.85
N GLN A 106 -30.18 -2.76 10.02
CA GLN A 106 -30.89 -1.96 9.02
C GLN A 106 -31.73 -0.80 9.61
N LYS A 107 -32.32 -0.96 10.81
CA LYS A 107 -33.10 0.12 11.45
C LYS A 107 -32.25 1.27 12.03
N ASN A 108 -30.97 1.03 12.25
CA ASN A 108 -29.99 2.05 12.62
C ASN A 108 -28.62 1.66 12.04
N PRO A 109 -28.33 2.06 10.78
CA PRO A 109 -27.12 1.68 10.07
C PRO A 109 -25.80 2.19 10.68
N ASN A 110 -25.86 2.97 11.76
CA ASN A 110 -24.66 3.30 12.55
C ASN A 110 -24.09 2.08 13.29
N ILE A 111 -24.92 1.06 13.53
CA ILE A 111 -24.49 -0.17 14.21
C ILE A 111 -24.00 -1.17 13.16
N VAL A 112 -22.69 -1.38 13.14
CA VAL A 112 -22.00 -2.30 12.22
C VAL A 112 -21.19 -3.30 13.01
N TRP A 113 -21.25 -4.57 12.62
CA TRP A 113 -20.46 -5.65 13.20
C TRP A 113 -19.55 -6.26 12.15
N VAL A 114 -18.31 -6.54 12.53
CA VAL A 114 -17.29 -7.11 11.65
C VAL A 114 -16.65 -8.30 12.33
N GLY A 115 -16.75 -9.47 11.69
CA GLY A 115 -16.08 -10.70 12.09
C GLY A 115 -14.78 -10.84 11.33
N THR A 116 -13.68 -11.05 12.05
CA THR A 116 -12.35 -11.14 11.43
C THR A 116 -11.95 -12.60 11.17
N GLY A 117 -11.07 -12.80 10.18
CA GLY A 117 -10.61 -14.09 9.70
C GLY A 117 -11.60 -14.74 8.73
N GLU A 118 -11.09 -15.15 7.56
CA GLU A 118 -11.90 -15.66 6.47
C GLU A 118 -12.50 -17.05 6.79
N GLY A 119 -13.73 -17.29 6.34
CA GLY A 119 -14.41 -18.59 6.51
C GLY A 119 -14.31 -19.56 5.33
N ASN A 120 -13.47 -19.27 4.34
CA ASN A 120 -13.13 -20.17 3.24
C ASN A 120 -11.71 -20.74 3.51
N PRO A 121 -11.57 -21.99 3.97
CA PRO A 121 -10.30 -22.54 4.44
C PRO A 121 -9.34 -22.94 3.31
N ARG A 122 -8.98 -21.98 2.45
CA ARG A 122 -7.98 -22.10 1.38
C ARG A 122 -6.55 -22.16 1.96
N ASN A 123 -5.59 -22.71 1.23
CA ASN A 123 -4.18 -22.76 1.66
C ASN A 123 -3.52 -21.37 1.86
N SER A 124 -4.13 -20.32 1.29
CA SER A 124 -3.72 -18.91 1.36
C SER A 124 -4.60 -18.04 2.26
N LEU A 125 -5.38 -18.63 3.19
CA LEU A 125 -6.20 -17.83 4.11
C LEU A 125 -5.37 -17.04 5.14
N ASN A 126 -5.87 -15.86 5.50
CA ASN A 126 -5.39 -15.09 6.66
C ASN A 126 -6.34 -15.27 7.85
N LEU A 127 -5.78 -15.33 9.05
CA LEU A 127 -6.55 -15.54 10.28
C LEU A 127 -6.91 -14.21 10.92
N GLY A 128 -8.01 -14.22 11.66
CA GLY A 128 -8.56 -13.09 12.40
C GLY A 128 -8.24 -13.09 13.88
N TYR A 129 -8.84 -12.10 14.55
CA TYR A 129 -8.68 -11.80 15.96
C TYR A 129 -9.98 -11.23 16.54
N GLY A 130 -11.07 -12.00 16.42
CA GLY A 130 -12.34 -11.72 17.11
C GLY A 130 -13.33 -10.89 16.31
N ILE A 131 -14.32 -10.35 17.02
CA ILE A 131 -15.42 -9.58 16.45
C ILE A 131 -15.38 -8.12 16.91
N TYR A 132 -15.61 -7.20 15.98
CA TYR A 132 -15.59 -5.76 16.20
C TYR A 132 -16.99 -5.16 16.03
N ARG A 133 -17.27 -4.09 16.75
CA ARG A 133 -18.50 -3.30 16.62
C ARG A 133 -18.18 -1.82 16.43
N SER A 134 -18.90 -1.18 15.52
CA SER A 134 -18.98 0.27 15.40
C SER A 134 -20.40 0.75 15.77
N LEU A 135 -20.48 1.94 16.38
CA LEU A 135 -21.73 2.63 16.69
C LEU A 135 -21.87 3.95 15.91
N ASP A 136 -20.96 4.21 14.96
CA ASP A 136 -20.85 5.42 14.15
C ASP A 136 -20.60 5.09 12.67
N ALA A 137 -21.15 3.97 12.20
CA ALA A 137 -21.10 3.53 10.81
C ALA A 137 -19.68 3.25 10.27
N GLY A 138 -18.73 2.93 11.16
CA GLY A 138 -17.37 2.51 10.86
C GLY A 138 -16.28 3.55 11.09
N GLU A 139 -16.58 4.69 11.73
CA GLU A 139 -15.55 5.69 12.04
C GLU A 139 -14.69 5.26 13.23
N THR A 140 -15.28 4.55 14.21
CA THR A 140 -14.59 3.93 15.33
C THR A 140 -15.06 2.49 15.57
N TRP A 141 -14.16 1.66 16.09
CA TRP A 141 -14.41 0.25 16.38
C TRP A 141 -14.03 -0.14 17.80
N GLU A 142 -14.78 -1.09 18.34
CA GLU A 142 -14.54 -1.72 19.64
C GLU A 142 -14.40 -3.23 19.43
N LEU A 143 -13.32 -3.83 19.97
CA LEU A 143 -13.14 -5.28 20.00
C LEU A 143 -14.08 -5.88 21.06
N MET A 144 -14.99 -6.75 20.64
CA MET A 144 -16.06 -7.32 21.45
C MET A 144 -15.80 -8.78 21.86
N GLY A 145 -14.55 -9.26 21.77
CA GLY A 145 -14.11 -10.61 22.16
C GLY A 145 -14.08 -11.62 21.01
N LEU A 146 -14.13 -12.92 21.35
CA LEU A 146 -14.05 -14.06 20.43
C LEU A 146 -12.71 -14.19 19.67
N GLU A 147 -11.62 -13.64 20.20
CA GLU A 147 -10.30 -13.58 19.58
C GLU A 147 -9.72 -14.97 19.26
N LYS A 148 -10.02 -15.95 20.12
CA LYS A 148 -9.56 -17.33 19.97
C LYS A 148 -10.28 -18.11 18.86
N THR A 149 -11.40 -17.60 18.35
CA THR A 149 -12.10 -18.24 17.24
C THR A 149 -11.26 -18.24 15.96
N ARG A 150 -10.39 -17.24 15.76
CA ARG A 150 -9.51 -17.05 14.59
C ARG A 150 -10.21 -16.87 13.24
N ALA A 151 -11.43 -17.34 13.06
CA ALA A 151 -12.20 -17.15 11.84
C ALA A 151 -13.69 -17.10 12.16
N ILE A 152 -14.32 -15.99 11.79
CA ILE A 152 -15.76 -15.75 11.95
C ILE A 152 -16.38 -15.71 10.57
N HIS A 153 -17.20 -16.71 10.26
CA HIS A 153 -17.76 -16.89 8.92
C HIS A 153 -19.12 -16.21 8.73
N ARG A 154 -19.90 -16.08 9.81
CA ARG A 154 -21.27 -15.51 9.77
C ARG A 154 -21.57 -14.63 10.97
N ILE A 155 -22.31 -13.55 10.72
CA ILE A 155 -22.89 -12.68 11.74
C ILE A 155 -24.35 -12.43 11.35
N ILE A 156 -25.27 -12.65 12.29
CA ILE A 156 -26.68 -12.31 12.13
C ILE A 156 -27.10 -11.41 13.29
N ILE A 157 -27.67 -10.26 12.96
CA ILE A 157 -28.25 -9.30 13.91
C ILE A 157 -29.75 -9.56 13.97
N HIS A 158 -30.32 -9.64 15.18
CA HIS A 158 -31.76 -9.75 15.33
C HIS A 158 -32.47 -8.51 14.73
N PRO A 159 -33.49 -8.66 13.86
CA PRO A 159 -34.05 -7.54 13.10
C PRO A 159 -34.77 -6.49 13.94
N ASP A 160 -35.21 -6.88 15.15
CA ASP A 160 -35.92 -6.00 16.08
C ASP A 160 -35.14 -5.68 17.36
N ASP A 161 -33.92 -6.21 17.53
CA ASP A 161 -33.10 -5.97 18.72
C ASP A 161 -31.61 -5.86 18.35
N PRO A 162 -31.03 -4.64 18.39
CA PRO A 162 -29.63 -4.45 18.02
C PRO A 162 -28.63 -5.05 19.03
N ASN A 163 -29.09 -5.54 20.19
CA ASN A 163 -28.23 -6.18 21.20
C ASN A 163 -28.15 -7.70 21.07
N THR A 164 -29.07 -8.31 20.32
CA THR A 164 -29.08 -9.76 20.09
C THR A 164 -28.35 -10.10 18.80
N ILE A 165 -27.17 -10.71 18.93
CA ILE A 165 -26.29 -11.06 17.81
C ILE A 165 -25.95 -12.54 17.88
N PHE A 166 -25.98 -13.21 16.72
CA PHE A 166 -25.52 -14.58 16.53
C PHE A 166 -24.24 -14.56 15.70
N VAL A 167 -23.23 -15.29 16.14
CA VAL A 167 -21.92 -15.37 15.49
C VAL A 167 -21.59 -16.83 15.21
N GLY A 168 -21.34 -17.13 13.94
CA GLY A 168 -20.90 -18.43 13.47
C GLY A 168 -19.38 -18.47 13.39
N ALA A 169 -18.74 -19.12 14.36
CA ALA A 169 -17.30 -19.35 14.37
C ALA A 169 -16.98 -20.67 13.67
N ILE A 170 -16.35 -20.58 12.50
CA ILE A 170 -15.84 -21.75 11.79
C ILE A 170 -14.60 -22.29 12.47
N GLY A 171 -13.71 -21.42 12.97
CA GLY A 171 -12.47 -21.82 13.63
C GLY A 171 -11.26 -21.89 12.70
N SER A 172 -10.06 -22.02 13.29
CA SER A 172 -8.81 -22.21 12.54
C SER A 172 -8.82 -23.52 11.74
N PRO A 173 -8.65 -23.54 10.41
CA PRO A 173 -8.56 -24.80 9.66
C PRO A 173 -7.27 -25.59 9.95
N TRP A 174 -6.26 -24.90 10.51
CA TRP A 174 -4.94 -25.43 10.84
C TRP A 174 -4.87 -26.11 12.21
N GLY A 175 -5.92 -26.03 13.02
CA GLY A 175 -5.96 -26.49 14.42
C GLY A 175 -7.25 -27.18 14.83
N GLU A 176 -7.19 -28.22 15.66
CA GLU A 176 -8.34 -28.55 16.50
C GLU A 176 -8.45 -27.52 17.62
N GLN A 177 -9.64 -27.01 17.89
CA GLN A 177 -9.85 -25.99 18.94
C GLN A 177 -11.27 -26.00 19.49
N GLU A 178 -11.42 -25.67 20.77
CA GLU A 178 -12.71 -25.59 21.46
C GLU A 178 -13.52 -24.34 21.05
N ASP A 179 -12.89 -23.32 20.48
CA ASP A 179 -13.50 -22.02 20.18
C ASP A 179 -14.38 -22.00 18.91
N ARG A 180 -14.82 -23.17 18.43
CA ARG A 180 -15.75 -23.30 17.30
C ARG A 180 -17.20 -23.26 17.78
N GLY A 181 -18.12 -22.97 16.86
CA GLY A 181 -19.57 -23.09 17.10
C GLY A 181 -20.35 -21.80 16.96
N VAL A 182 -21.60 -21.83 17.42
CA VAL A 182 -22.48 -20.66 17.40
C VAL A 182 -22.43 -19.96 18.75
N TYR A 183 -22.14 -18.66 18.72
CA TYR A 183 -22.15 -17.77 19.87
C TYR A 183 -23.33 -16.82 19.78
N LYS A 184 -23.93 -16.51 20.93
CA LYS A 184 -25.02 -15.54 21.06
C LYS A 184 -24.71 -14.54 22.15
N THR A 185 -25.00 -13.28 21.88
CA THR A 185 -25.09 -12.22 22.88
C THR A 185 -26.49 -11.62 22.87
N THR A 186 -26.90 -11.03 23.99
CA THR A 186 -28.16 -10.26 24.12
C THR A 186 -27.93 -8.91 24.84
N ASP A 187 -26.66 -8.58 25.12
CA ASP A 187 -26.24 -7.35 25.81
C ASP A 187 -25.33 -6.48 24.91
N GLY A 188 -25.41 -6.70 23.60
CA GLY A 188 -24.62 -6.00 22.61
C GLY A 188 -23.14 -6.41 22.65
N GLY A 189 -22.84 -7.69 22.89
CA GLY A 189 -21.49 -8.26 22.80
C GLY A 189 -20.62 -8.09 24.05
N LYS A 190 -21.17 -7.64 25.18
CA LYS A 190 -20.43 -7.58 26.44
C LYS A 190 -20.18 -8.98 26.99
N THR A 191 -21.12 -9.89 26.77
CA THR A 191 -20.98 -11.32 27.09
C THR A 191 -21.45 -12.20 25.94
N TRP A 192 -20.83 -13.38 25.82
CA TRP A 192 -21.13 -14.36 24.77
C TRP A 192 -21.43 -15.73 25.38
N LYS A 193 -22.57 -16.33 24.98
CA LYS A 193 -22.96 -17.70 25.29
C LYS A 193 -22.69 -18.58 24.07
N LYS A 194 -21.92 -19.66 24.21
CA LYS A 194 -21.81 -20.69 23.17
C LYS A 194 -23.07 -21.54 23.21
N ILE A 195 -23.91 -21.45 22.17
CA ILE A 195 -25.26 -22.02 22.13
C ILE A 195 -25.38 -23.27 21.23
N LEU A 196 -24.41 -23.51 20.34
CA LEU A 196 -24.27 -24.75 19.58
C LEU A 196 -22.80 -25.11 19.43
N TYR A 197 -22.44 -26.32 19.86
CA TYR A 197 -21.09 -26.87 19.81
C TYR A 197 -21.17 -28.38 19.59
N ILE A 198 -20.27 -28.92 18.76
CA ILE A 198 -20.24 -30.36 18.45
C ILE A 198 -18.95 -30.97 19.03
N ASP A 199 -17.79 -30.50 18.55
CA ASP A 199 -16.46 -30.94 18.98
C ASP A 199 -15.38 -29.94 18.51
N THR A 200 -14.10 -30.30 18.71
CA THR A 200 -12.92 -29.47 18.39
C THR A 200 -12.63 -29.33 16.89
N LYS A 201 -13.26 -30.14 16.04
CA LYS A 201 -13.03 -30.23 14.58
C LYS A 201 -14.14 -29.57 13.77
N THR A 202 -15.29 -29.36 14.39
CA THR A 202 -16.53 -28.98 13.70
C THR A 202 -16.88 -27.53 13.98
N GLY A 203 -16.93 -26.72 12.93
CA GLY A 203 -17.26 -25.29 12.98
C GLY A 203 -18.52 -24.94 12.21
N VAL A 204 -18.92 -23.67 12.24
CA VAL A 204 -20.05 -23.19 11.44
C VAL A 204 -19.63 -23.01 9.98
N GLY A 205 -20.10 -23.88 9.10
CA GLY A 205 -19.90 -23.78 7.65
C GLY A 205 -20.92 -22.89 6.96
N GLU A 206 -22.12 -22.73 7.54
CA GLU A 206 -23.15 -21.77 7.11
C GLU A 206 -24.16 -21.58 8.26
N MET A 207 -24.73 -20.39 8.37
CA MET A 207 -25.78 -20.03 9.32
C MET A 207 -26.70 -18.97 8.71
N ILE A 208 -28.00 -19.29 8.64
CA ILE A 208 -29.04 -18.37 8.18
C ILE A 208 -30.19 -18.27 9.18
N MET A 209 -30.88 -17.13 9.16
CA MET A 209 -32.10 -16.86 9.95
C MET A 209 -33.29 -16.79 9.00
N ASP A 210 -34.44 -17.30 9.46
CA ASP A 210 -35.69 -17.12 8.72
C ASP A 210 -36.06 -15.61 8.72
N PRO A 211 -36.14 -14.97 7.54
CA PRO A 211 -36.36 -13.53 7.43
C PRO A 211 -37.72 -13.06 7.98
N ASN A 212 -38.67 -13.97 8.22
CA ASN A 212 -39.97 -13.67 8.82
C ASN A 212 -40.15 -14.28 10.23
N ASN A 213 -39.15 -14.99 10.76
CA ASN A 213 -39.18 -15.54 12.13
C ASN A 213 -37.76 -15.57 12.73
N PRO A 214 -37.36 -14.53 13.48
CA PRO A 214 -35.99 -14.43 13.98
C PRO A 214 -35.62 -15.44 15.08
N ASN A 215 -36.59 -16.22 15.59
CA ASN A 215 -36.31 -17.34 16.49
C ASN A 215 -35.91 -18.62 15.74
N LYS A 216 -36.09 -18.66 14.41
CA LYS A 216 -35.79 -19.82 13.59
C LYS A 216 -34.49 -19.63 12.82
N LEU A 217 -33.52 -20.49 13.10
CA LEU A 217 -32.21 -20.48 12.44
C LEU A 217 -31.86 -21.88 11.95
N PHE A 218 -31.17 -21.93 10.81
CA PHE A 218 -30.52 -23.14 10.30
C PHE A 218 -29.01 -22.97 10.36
N VAL A 219 -28.30 -24.00 10.79
CA VAL A 219 -26.83 -23.99 10.93
C VAL A 219 -26.26 -25.28 10.36
N ASN A 220 -25.35 -25.15 9.39
CA ASN A 220 -24.46 -26.22 8.98
C ASN A 220 -23.24 -26.23 9.91
N MET A 221 -23.13 -27.29 10.71
CA MET A 221 -21.91 -27.61 11.44
C MET A 221 -21.06 -28.52 10.54
N TRP A 222 -19.85 -28.08 10.22
CA TRP A 222 -18.95 -28.68 9.23
C TRP A 222 -17.61 -29.07 9.86
N GLU A 223 -17.34 -30.37 9.84
CA GLU A 223 -16.05 -30.96 10.20
C GLU A 223 -15.08 -30.76 9.04
N HIS A 224 -13.96 -30.08 9.28
CA HIS A 224 -12.90 -29.91 8.30
C HIS A 224 -11.54 -29.80 8.96
N ARG A 225 -10.50 -30.17 8.21
CA ARG A 225 -9.11 -30.09 8.67
C ARG A 225 -8.18 -29.82 7.51
N ARG A 226 -7.27 -28.85 7.69
CA ARG A 226 -6.16 -28.61 6.78
C ARG A 226 -4.83 -28.89 7.46
N TYR A 227 -3.99 -29.61 6.73
CA TYR A 227 -2.57 -29.82 6.99
C TYR A 227 -1.77 -29.10 5.90
N PRO A 228 -0.47 -28.85 6.10
CA PRO A 228 0.36 -28.29 5.04
C PRO A 228 0.39 -29.13 3.74
N TRP A 229 0.08 -30.43 3.82
CA TRP A 229 0.16 -31.40 2.72
C TRP A 229 -1.15 -32.13 2.41
N PHE A 230 -2.26 -31.76 3.07
CA PHE A 230 -3.53 -32.47 2.91
C PHE A 230 -4.72 -31.63 3.39
N PHE A 231 -5.87 -31.80 2.75
CA PHE A 231 -7.13 -31.20 3.18
C PHE A 231 -8.22 -32.27 3.25
N ASN A 232 -9.03 -32.23 4.29
CA ASN A 232 -10.18 -33.12 4.47
C ASN A 232 -11.44 -32.31 4.78
N SER A 233 -12.42 -32.37 3.87
CA SER A 233 -13.78 -31.85 4.08
C SER A 233 -14.74 -32.97 4.45
N GLY A 234 -15.51 -32.74 5.53
CA GLY A 234 -16.62 -33.59 5.94
C GLY A 234 -16.22 -34.72 6.89
N GLY A 235 -17.21 -35.18 7.65
CA GLY A 235 -17.03 -36.20 8.69
C GLY A 235 -18.31 -36.46 9.50
N PRO A 236 -18.29 -37.46 10.40
CA PRO A 236 -19.48 -37.89 11.14
C PRO A 236 -20.08 -36.82 12.05
N SER A 237 -19.27 -35.83 12.47
CA SER A 237 -19.73 -34.73 13.31
C SER A 237 -20.49 -33.66 12.53
N SER A 238 -20.37 -33.65 11.20
CA SER A 238 -21.07 -32.70 10.35
C SER A 238 -22.60 -32.89 10.41
N GLY A 239 -23.35 -31.81 10.17
CA GLY A 239 -24.81 -31.87 10.16
C GLY A 239 -25.50 -30.53 9.95
N LEU A 240 -26.76 -30.60 9.53
CA LEU A 240 -27.67 -29.47 9.48
C LEU A 240 -28.51 -29.46 10.77
N PHE A 241 -28.54 -28.33 11.46
CA PHE A 241 -29.27 -28.12 12.70
C PHE A 241 -30.29 -27.02 12.52
N VAL A 242 -31.44 -27.17 13.16
CA VAL A 242 -32.49 -26.13 13.20
C VAL A 242 -32.89 -25.84 14.64
N THR A 243 -33.08 -24.57 14.94
CA THR A 243 -33.74 -24.08 16.15
C THR A 243 -35.00 -23.31 15.74
N ILE A 244 -35.99 -23.25 16.63
CA ILE A 244 -37.21 -22.42 16.48
C ILE A 244 -37.46 -21.52 17.70
N ASP A 245 -36.51 -21.51 18.66
CA ASP A 245 -36.60 -20.81 19.94
C ASP A 245 -35.38 -19.91 20.19
N GLY A 246 -34.74 -19.45 19.11
CA GLY A 246 -33.61 -18.52 19.17
C GLY A 246 -32.34 -19.15 19.72
N GLY A 247 -32.17 -20.47 19.55
CA GLY A 247 -30.96 -21.21 19.88
C GLY A 247 -30.91 -21.80 21.28
N GLU A 248 -32.05 -21.89 21.99
CA GLU A 248 -32.12 -22.58 23.28
C GLU A 248 -32.18 -24.10 23.10
N ASN A 249 -32.85 -24.58 22.05
CA ASN A 249 -32.87 -25.99 21.66
C ASN A 249 -32.54 -26.16 20.17
N TRP A 250 -31.89 -27.28 19.85
CA TRP A 250 -31.47 -27.62 18.48
C TRP A 250 -31.92 -29.03 18.09
N LYS A 251 -32.44 -29.15 16.87
CA LYS A 251 -32.76 -30.44 16.22
C LYS A 251 -31.78 -30.67 15.08
N LYS A 252 -31.03 -31.79 15.14
CA LYS A 252 -30.24 -32.28 14.00
C LYS A 252 -31.16 -32.88 12.95
N LEU A 253 -30.96 -32.52 11.69
CA LEU A 253 -31.68 -33.05 10.54
C LEU A 253 -30.85 -34.15 9.86
N ASP A 254 -31.52 -35.23 9.44
CA ASP A 254 -30.89 -36.43 8.89
C ASP A 254 -31.70 -37.04 7.73
N GLU A 255 -31.40 -38.31 7.38
CA GLU A 255 -32.10 -39.06 6.34
C GLU A 255 -33.62 -39.14 6.55
N LYS A 256 -34.10 -39.17 7.80
CA LYS A 256 -35.55 -39.17 8.12
C LYS A 256 -36.20 -37.85 7.74
N ASN A 257 -35.41 -36.78 7.67
CA ASN A 257 -35.81 -35.48 7.17
C ASN A 257 -35.61 -35.36 5.64
N GLY A 258 -35.18 -36.39 4.93
CA GLY A 258 -35.01 -36.39 3.47
C GLY A 258 -33.69 -35.83 2.96
N LEU A 259 -32.69 -35.65 3.84
CA LEU A 259 -31.30 -35.37 3.48
C LEU A 259 -30.61 -36.67 2.98
N PRO A 260 -29.46 -36.58 2.26
CA PRO A 260 -28.76 -37.77 1.81
C PRO A 260 -28.20 -38.58 2.99
N LYS A 261 -27.85 -39.85 2.76
CA LYS A 261 -27.13 -40.62 3.76
C LYS A 261 -25.71 -40.04 3.93
N GLY A 262 -25.33 -39.76 5.18
CA GLY A 262 -24.03 -39.15 5.51
C GLY A 262 -22.81 -40.04 5.21
N PRO A 263 -21.59 -39.52 5.43
CA PRO A 263 -21.24 -38.22 6.04
C PRO A 263 -21.56 -36.98 5.18
N TYR A 264 -21.63 -35.82 5.83
CA TYR A 264 -21.87 -34.50 5.20
C TYR A 264 -20.61 -33.62 5.23
N GLY A 265 -20.54 -32.65 4.33
CA GLY A 265 -19.51 -31.60 4.29
C GLY A 265 -20.09 -30.20 4.44
N ARG A 266 -19.48 -29.21 3.76
CA ARG A 266 -19.96 -27.82 3.74
C ARG A 266 -21.34 -27.76 3.06
N MET A 267 -22.20 -26.87 3.53
CA MET A 267 -23.51 -26.64 2.91
C MET A 267 -23.75 -25.15 2.68
N GLY A 268 -24.37 -24.80 1.56
CA GLY A 268 -25.02 -23.50 1.37
C GLY A 268 -26.49 -23.58 1.76
N LEU A 269 -27.02 -22.54 2.41
CA LEU A 269 -28.42 -22.49 2.87
C LEU A 269 -29.10 -21.21 2.41
N ALA A 270 -30.35 -21.29 1.93
CA ALA A 270 -31.12 -20.10 1.55
C ALA A 270 -32.60 -20.19 1.93
N ILE A 271 -33.18 -19.04 2.31
CA ILE A 271 -34.62 -18.83 2.50
C ILE A 271 -34.98 -17.48 1.87
N SER A 272 -36.03 -17.46 1.06
CA SER A 272 -36.55 -16.20 0.50
C SER A 272 -37.44 -15.48 1.52
N LYS A 273 -37.31 -14.16 1.62
CA LYS A 273 -38.25 -13.31 2.40
C LYS A 273 -39.71 -13.47 1.93
N SER A 274 -39.93 -13.81 0.67
CA SER A 274 -41.27 -14.04 0.13
C SER A 274 -41.94 -15.33 0.61
N ASN A 275 -41.18 -16.32 1.10
CA ASN A 275 -41.74 -17.61 1.53
C ASN A 275 -40.82 -18.36 2.52
N SER A 276 -41.10 -18.23 3.82
CA SER A 276 -40.40 -18.95 4.90
C SER A 276 -40.62 -20.47 4.93
N GLN A 277 -41.59 -21.00 4.17
CA GLN A 277 -41.78 -22.46 4.05
C GLN A 277 -40.77 -23.07 3.09
N LYS A 278 -40.20 -22.28 2.18
CA LYS A 278 -39.27 -22.78 1.18
C LYS A 278 -37.82 -22.59 1.65
N VAL A 279 -37.16 -23.70 1.94
CA VAL A 279 -35.77 -23.72 2.43
C VAL A 279 -34.92 -24.54 1.47
N TYR A 280 -33.85 -23.95 0.94
CA TYR A 280 -32.88 -24.64 0.11
C TYR A 280 -31.64 -25.03 0.92
N ALA A 281 -31.12 -26.22 0.63
CA ALA A 281 -29.86 -26.71 1.17
C ALA A 281 -29.02 -27.30 0.03
N LEU A 282 -27.92 -26.64 -0.30
CA LEU A 282 -26.91 -27.14 -1.22
C LEU A 282 -25.91 -27.98 -0.39
N VAL A 283 -25.92 -29.29 -0.55
CA VAL A 283 -25.28 -30.23 0.39
C VAL A 283 -24.07 -30.90 -0.23
N GLU A 284 -22.91 -30.76 0.41
CA GLU A 284 -21.74 -31.61 0.14
C GLU A 284 -21.95 -32.99 0.79
N SER A 285 -21.82 -34.05 -0.01
CA SER A 285 -21.85 -35.44 0.44
C SER A 285 -21.12 -36.32 -0.58
N THR A 286 -21.14 -37.65 -0.44
CA THR A 286 -20.60 -38.55 -1.47
C THR A 286 -21.16 -38.27 -2.87
N LYS A 287 -22.40 -37.76 -2.95
CA LYS A 287 -22.95 -37.18 -4.17
C LYS A 287 -23.57 -35.84 -3.84
N ASN A 288 -22.90 -34.77 -4.24
CA ASN A 288 -23.36 -33.40 -4.05
C ASN A 288 -24.77 -33.21 -4.62
N GLY A 289 -25.61 -32.43 -3.92
CA GLY A 289 -26.98 -32.22 -4.35
C GLY A 289 -27.63 -30.99 -3.72
N LEU A 290 -28.51 -30.36 -4.48
CA LEU A 290 -29.40 -29.31 -4.04
C LEU A 290 -30.73 -29.93 -3.58
N TYR A 291 -31.10 -29.63 -2.36
CA TYR A 291 -32.31 -30.09 -1.70
C TYR A 291 -33.22 -28.89 -1.41
N VAL A 292 -34.53 -29.15 -1.44
CA VAL A 292 -35.54 -28.15 -1.10
C VAL A 292 -36.55 -28.73 -0.11
N SER A 293 -36.91 -27.94 0.89
CA SER A 293 -38.04 -28.16 1.77
C SER A 293 -39.13 -27.15 1.41
N GLU A 294 -40.39 -27.60 1.43
CA GLU A 294 -41.59 -26.77 1.19
C GLU A 294 -42.45 -26.65 2.47
N ASP A 295 -41.95 -27.15 3.61
CA ASP A 295 -42.64 -27.22 4.90
C ASP A 295 -41.82 -26.59 6.04
N GLY A 296 -40.99 -25.61 5.67
CA GLY A 296 -40.19 -24.82 6.60
C GLY A 296 -38.99 -25.57 7.16
N GLY A 297 -38.44 -26.54 6.44
CA GLY A 297 -37.25 -27.32 6.82
C GLY A 297 -37.54 -28.58 7.63
N ASN A 298 -38.80 -29.06 7.66
CA ASN A 298 -39.14 -30.32 8.33
C ASN A 298 -38.78 -31.53 7.48
N ARG A 299 -39.04 -31.45 6.17
CA ARG A 299 -38.69 -32.46 5.17
C ARG A 299 -38.11 -31.83 3.92
N PHE A 300 -36.98 -32.38 3.47
CA PHE A 300 -36.27 -32.03 2.25
C PHE A 300 -36.48 -33.10 1.18
N ARG A 301 -36.33 -32.68 -0.08
CA ARG A 301 -36.26 -33.57 -1.25
C ARG A 301 -35.16 -33.07 -2.19
N LEU A 302 -34.43 -34.00 -2.80
CA LEU A 302 -33.46 -33.67 -3.85
C LEU A 302 -34.19 -33.01 -5.03
N VAL A 303 -33.62 -31.91 -5.55
CA VAL A 303 -34.13 -31.22 -6.74
C VAL A 303 -33.12 -31.21 -7.89
N ASN A 304 -31.82 -31.21 -7.61
CA ASN A 304 -30.75 -31.26 -8.62
C ASN A 304 -29.45 -31.81 -8.04
N ASP A 305 -28.70 -32.57 -8.82
CA ASP A 305 -27.42 -33.20 -8.46
C ASP A 305 -26.39 -33.14 -9.61
N LYS A 306 -26.61 -32.25 -10.58
CA LYS A 306 -25.72 -32.02 -11.73
C LYS A 306 -24.63 -31.01 -11.35
N GLY A 307 -23.51 -31.00 -12.07
CA GLY A 307 -22.38 -30.08 -11.81
C GLY A 307 -22.69 -28.58 -11.99
N GLU A 308 -23.85 -28.21 -12.51
CA GLU A 308 -24.30 -26.81 -12.61
C GLU A 308 -24.63 -26.16 -11.25
N ILE A 309 -24.67 -26.95 -10.17
CA ILE A 309 -24.93 -26.47 -8.81
C ILE A 309 -23.67 -26.04 -8.05
N GLY A 310 -22.47 -26.38 -8.57
CA GLY A 310 -21.18 -26.08 -7.95
C GLY A 310 -20.16 -27.22 -8.10
N ASP A 311 -18.88 -26.88 -7.99
CA ASP A 311 -17.74 -27.76 -8.27
C ASP A 311 -16.74 -27.92 -7.11
N ARG A 312 -16.65 -26.95 -6.19
CA ARG A 312 -15.62 -26.96 -5.13
C ARG A 312 -16.15 -26.57 -3.73
N PRO A 313 -16.86 -27.48 -3.04
CA PRO A 313 -17.66 -27.12 -1.87
C PRO A 313 -16.93 -26.45 -0.70
N PHE A 314 -15.69 -26.83 -0.42
CA PHE A 314 -14.98 -26.24 0.72
C PHE A 314 -14.60 -24.77 0.52
N TYR A 315 -14.43 -24.31 -0.73
CA TYR A 315 -13.91 -22.99 -1.05
C TYR A 315 -15.03 -21.99 -1.33
N TYR A 316 -16.00 -22.37 -2.17
CA TYR A 316 -17.21 -21.61 -2.49
C TYR A 316 -18.37 -22.57 -2.74
N TYR A 317 -19.43 -22.46 -1.94
CA TYR A 317 -20.59 -23.36 -2.00
C TYR A 317 -21.83 -22.71 -1.43
N GLU A 318 -22.04 -21.48 -1.89
CA GLU A 318 -23.03 -20.56 -1.35
C GLU A 318 -24.29 -20.58 -2.22
N ILE A 319 -25.43 -20.33 -1.59
CA ILE A 319 -26.73 -20.23 -2.27
C ILE A 319 -27.53 -19.09 -1.70
N TYR A 320 -28.16 -18.29 -2.56
CA TYR A 320 -28.99 -17.16 -2.19
C TYR A 320 -30.34 -17.25 -2.88
N ALA A 321 -31.40 -16.84 -2.20
CA ALA A 321 -32.75 -16.77 -2.78
C ALA A 321 -33.17 -15.32 -3.01
N ASP A 322 -33.81 -15.04 -4.14
CA ASP A 322 -34.38 -13.72 -4.42
C ASP A 322 -35.42 -13.39 -3.33
N PRO A 323 -35.35 -12.22 -2.69
CA PRO A 323 -36.22 -11.88 -1.55
C PRO A 323 -37.69 -11.68 -1.96
N LYS A 324 -37.99 -11.51 -3.26
CA LYS A 324 -39.35 -11.34 -3.79
C LYS A 324 -39.84 -12.53 -4.64
N ASN A 325 -38.95 -13.45 -5.02
CA ASN A 325 -39.30 -14.67 -5.74
C ASN A 325 -38.61 -15.90 -5.14
N ALA A 326 -39.35 -16.70 -4.38
CA ALA A 326 -38.81 -17.91 -3.75
C ALA A 326 -38.33 -19.01 -4.72
N ASP A 327 -38.71 -18.96 -6.00
CA ASP A 327 -38.24 -19.90 -7.03
C ASP A 327 -36.96 -19.43 -7.74
N ARG A 328 -36.61 -18.15 -7.60
CA ARG A 328 -35.36 -17.62 -8.12
C ARG A 328 -34.24 -17.77 -7.09
N ILE A 329 -33.20 -18.50 -7.45
CA ILE A 329 -32.05 -18.75 -6.60
C ILE A 329 -30.75 -18.62 -7.39
N TYR A 330 -29.68 -18.29 -6.68
CA TYR A 330 -28.34 -18.12 -7.20
C TYR A 330 -27.39 -19.05 -6.47
N THR A 331 -26.58 -19.81 -7.20
CA THR A 331 -25.49 -20.63 -6.66
C THR A 331 -24.16 -19.97 -6.98
N LEU A 332 -23.30 -19.82 -5.98
CA LEU A 332 -21.99 -19.19 -6.10
C LEU A 332 -20.90 -20.24 -5.91
N TYR A 333 -20.05 -20.33 -6.93
CA TYR A 333 -18.86 -21.18 -6.98
C TYR A 333 -17.83 -20.52 -7.91
N SER A 334 -17.03 -21.26 -8.66
CA SER A 334 -16.20 -20.69 -9.76
C SER A 334 -17.01 -19.87 -10.79
N ARG A 335 -18.33 -19.97 -10.78
CA ARG A 335 -19.29 -19.22 -11.59
C ARG A 335 -20.49 -18.80 -10.73
N VAL A 336 -21.41 -18.03 -11.31
CA VAL A 336 -22.73 -17.78 -10.70
C VAL A 336 -23.82 -18.43 -11.54
N GLY A 337 -24.45 -19.47 -10.99
CA GLY A 337 -25.66 -20.07 -11.55
C GLY A 337 -26.91 -19.33 -11.12
N MET A 338 -27.89 -19.17 -12.00
CA MET A 338 -29.23 -18.65 -11.70
C MET A 338 -30.29 -19.65 -12.14
N SER A 339 -31.18 -20.01 -11.23
CA SER A 339 -32.38 -20.81 -11.48
C SER A 339 -33.62 -19.93 -11.35
N GLU A 340 -34.63 -20.17 -12.19
CA GLU A 340 -35.97 -19.55 -12.09
C GLU A 340 -37.07 -20.58 -11.75
N ASP A 341 -36.72 -21.85 -11.55
CA ASP A 341 -37.67 -22.96 -11.40
C ASP A 341 -37.52 -23.73 -10.07
N GLY A 342 -36.95 -23.06 -9.06
CA GLY A 342 -36.70 -23.61 -7.73
C GLY A 342 -35.58 -24.65 -7.70
N GLY A 343 -34.56 -24.47 -8.54
CA GLY A 343 -33.30 -25.22 -8.53
C GLY A 343 -33.29 -26.47 -9.41
N LYS A 344 -34.29 -26.68 -10.27
CA LYS A 344 -34.34 -27.85 -11.16
C LYS A 344 -33.39 -27.69 -12.35
N SER A 345 -33.16 -26.45 -12.80
CA SER A 345 -32.21 -26.13 -13.86
C SER A 345 -31.57 -24.76 -13.65
N PHE A 346 -30.32 -24.61 -14.11
CA PHE A 346 -29.55 -23.37 -13.97
C PHE A 346 -29.12 -22.80 -15.32
N THR A 347 -29.13 -21.49 -15.41
CA THR A 347 -28.43 -20.70 -16.43
C THR A 347 -27.20 -20.06 -15.80
N GLN A 348 -26.15 -19.80 -16.56
CA GLN A 348 -24.94 -19.16 -16.03
C GLN A 348 -25.10 -17.65 -16.13
N LEU A 349 -25.25 -16.99 -14.99
CA LEU A 349 -25.34 -15.53 -14.90
C LEU A 349 -23.95 -14.88 -15.06
N LEU A 350 -22.95 -15.44 -14.39
CA LEU A 350 -21.54 -15.06 -14.52
C LEU A 350 -20.72 -16.29 -14.94
N GLN A 351 -19.83 -16.10 -15.90
CA GLN A 351 -18.94 -17.11 -16.46
C GLN A 351 -17.47 -16.66 -16.33
N TYR A 352 -16.50 -17.45 -16.80
CA TYR A 352 -15.06 -17.12 -16.78
C TYR A 352 -14.64 -15.97 -17.74
N GLU A 353 -15.57 -15.09 -18.10
CA GLU A 353 -15.37 -13.95 -18.99
C GLU A 353 -16.12 -12.74 -18.45
N GLY A 354 -15.48 -11.56 -18.46
CA GLY A 354 -16.06 -10.32 -17.97
C GLY A 354 -15.79 -10.09 -16.49
N VAL A 355 -16.60 -10.69 -15.60
CA VAL A 355 -16.39 -10.65 -14.14
C VAL A 355 -15.44 -11.77 -13.74
N HIS A 356 -14.50 -11.49 -12.84
CA HIS A 356 -13.55 -12.48 -12.34
C HIS A 356 -14.27 -13.67 -11.66
N PRO A 357 -13.83 -14.92 -11.87
CA PRO A 357 -14.43 -16.11 -11.27
C PRO A 357 -14.16 -16.22 -9.76
N ASP A 358 -14.58 -17.33 -9.16
CA ASP A 358 -14.40 -17.67 -7.74
C ASP A 358 -15.17 -16.72 -6.81
N HIS A 359 -16.50 -16.89 -6.80
CA HIS A 359 -17.46 -16.01 -6.13
C HIS A 359 -17.67 -16.42 -4.67
N HIS A 360 -17.42 -15.49 -3.75
CA HIS A 360 -17.40 -15.73 -2.30
C HIS A 360 -18.47 -14.96 -1.52
N ALA A 361 -18.92 -13.81 -2.03
CA ALA A 361 -19.87 -12.96 -1.34
C ALA A 361 -20.96 -12.44 -2.28
N TRP A 362 -22.19 -12.38 -1.78
CA TRP A 362 -23.33 -11.91 -2.54
C TRP A 362 -24.26 -11.05 -1.69
N TYR A 363 -24.74 -9.96 -2.27
CA TYR A 363 -25.85 -9.17 -1.72
C TYR A 363 -26.92 -8.98 -2.78
N ILE A 364 -28.19 -9.17 -2.37
CA ILE A 364 -29.38 -8.88 -3.18
C ILE A 364 -30.21 -7.88 -2.38
N ASN A 365 -30.49 -6.70 -2.95
CA ASN A 365 -31.29 -5.72 -2.24
C ASN A 365 -32.74 -6.23 -2.05
N PRO A 366 -33.29 -6.24 -0.82
CA PRO A 366 -34.63 -6.78 -0.57
C PRO A 366 -35.76 -5.90 -1.11
N ASN A 367 -35.50 -4.61 -1.30
CA ASN A 367 -36.46 -3.65 -1.86
C ASN A 367 -36.42 -3.61 -3.39
N ASP A 368 -35.27 -3.89 -4.01
CA ASP A 368 -35.10 -4.00 -5.47
C ASP A 368 -34.09 -5.11 -5.85
N PRO A 369 -34.53 -6.36 -6.08
CA PRO A 369 -33.65 -7.49 -6.40
C PRO A 369 -32.81 -7.34 -7.67
N ARG A 370 -33.04 -6.30 -8.49
CA ARG A 370 -32.19 -5.99 -9.65
C ARG A 370 -30.85 -5.40 -9.24
N LEU A 371 -30.75 -4.84 -8.04
CA LEU A 371 -29.51 -4.42 -7.43
C LEU A 371 -28.86 -5.61 -6.74
N MET A 372 -27.73 -6.06 -7.28
CA MET A 372 -26.92 -7.11 -6.69
C MET A 372 -25.46 -6.67 -6.63
N ILE A 373 -24.73 -7.22 -5.66
CA ILE A 373 -23.31 -6.96 -5.47
C ILE A 373 -22.63 -8.30 -5.30
N ASP A 374 -21.56 -8.50 -6.06
CA ASP A 374 -20.75 -9.71 -6.12
C ASP A 374 -19.35 -9.42 -5.60
N GLY A 375 -18.83 -10.30 -4.75
CA GLY A 375 -17.46 -10.30 -4.26
C GLY A 375 -16.79 -11.62 -4.62
N ASN A 376 -15.63 -11.52 -5.27
CA ASN A 376 -14.88 -12.66 -5.80
C ASN A 376 -13.37 -12.44 -5.64
N ASP A 377 -12.54 -13.34 -6.17
CA ASP A 377 -11.08 -13.28 -6.05
C ASP A 377 -10.43 -12.10 -6.79
N GLY A 378 -11.14 -11.46 -7.72
CA GLY A 378 -10.72 -10.27 -8.46
C GLY A 378 -11.41 -8.98 -8.04
N GLY A 379 -12.13 -8.95 -6.91
CA GLY A 379 -12.68 -7.72 -6.34
C GLY A 379 -14.20 -7.67 -6.24
N LEU A 380 -14.76 -6.45 -6.36
CA LEU A 380 -16.16 -6.14 -6.14
C LEU A 380 -16.86 -5.69 -7.43
N ASN A 381 -18.02 -6.29 -7.72
CA ASN A 381 -18.80 -6.01 -8.91
C ASN A 381 -20.25 -5.66 -8.54
N ILE A 382 -20.84 -4.65 -9.18
CA ILE A 382 -22.18 -4.13 -8.89
C ILE A 382 -23.04 -4.17 -10.14
N THR A 383 -24.24 -4.71 -10.04
CA THR A 383 -25.27 -4.63 -11.08
C THR A 383 -26.51 -3.90 -10.57
N ARG A 384 -27.20 -3.18 -11.46
CA ARG A 384 -28.47 -2.47 -11.15
C ARG A 384 -29.62 -2.89 -12.07
N ASP A 385 -29.40 -3.88 -12.93
CA ASP A 385 -30.35 -4.33 -13.95
C ASP A 385 -30.62 -5.85 -13.92
N GLY A 386 -30.33 -6.48 -12.78
CA GLY A 386 -30.53 -7.92 -12.58
C GLY A 386 -29.42 -8.78 -13.20
N GLY A 387 -28.19 -8.26 -13.26
CA GLY A 387 -27.01 -8.99 -13.73
C GLY A 387 -26.80 -8.97 -15.24
N LYS A 388 -27.47 -8.07 -15.98
CA LYS A 388 -27.24 -7.90 -17.43
C LYS A 388 -25.98 -7.09 -17.69
N THR A 389 -25.70 -6.10 -16.84
CA THR A 389 -24.46 -5.33 -16.86
C THR A 389 -23.86 -5.22 -15.46
N TRP A 390 -22.53 -5.20 -15.40
CA TRP A 390 -21.76 -5.17 -14.16
C TRP A 390 -20.73 -4.03 -14.21
N TYR A 391 -20.64 -3.31 -13.12
CA TYR A 391 -19.62 -2.29 -12.85
C TYR A 391 -18.58 -2.86 -11.90
N PHE A 392 -17.31 -2.82 -12.31
CA PHE A 392 -16.18 -3.23 -11.47
C PHE A 392 -15.64 -2.03 -10.66
N ALA A 393 -15.48 -2.21 -9.35
CA ALA A 393 -14.93 -1.18 -8.46
C ALA A 393 -13.39 -1.14 -8.55
N GLU A 394 -12.87 -0.54 -9.62
CA GLU A 394 -11.42 -0.53 -9.96
C GLU A 394 -10.53 0.35 -9.06
N ASN A 395 -11.02 0.79 -7.90
CA ASN A 395 -10.32 1.67 -6.96
C ASN A 395 -10.27 1.14 -5.52
N ILE A 396 -10.39 -0.19 -5.36
CA ILE A 396 -10.12 -0.91 -4.12
C ILE A 396 -8.77 -1.66 -4.25
N PRO A 397 -7.63 -1.07 -3.82
CA PRO A 397 -6.29 -1.65 -3.95
C PRO A 397 -6.00 -2.77 -2.92
N VAL A 398 -6.73 -3.87 -2.98
CA VAL A 398 -6.58 -5.01 -2.05
C VAL A 398 -5.82 -6.21 -2.65
N GLY A 399 -4.92 -5.96 -3.60
CA GLY A 399 -4.08 -7.00 -4.20
C GLY A 399 -3.28 -7.79 -3.17
N GLN A 400 -3.22 -9.11 -3.38
CA GLN A 400 -2.58 -10.09 -2.51
C GLN A 400 -1.27 -10.59 -3.14
N TRP A 401 -0.18 -9.84 -2.95
CA TRP A 401 1.13 -10.14 -3.56
C TRP A 401 1.88 -11.22 -2.77
N TYR A 402 2.31 -12.28 -3.47
CA TYR A 402 3.13 -13.34 -2.89
C TYR A 402 4.61 -12.97 -2.82
N HIS A 403 5.17 -12.49 -3.93
CA HIS A 403 6.59 -12.13 -4.05
C HIS A 403 6.74 -10.93 -4.96
N ILE A 404 7.76 -10.11 -4.71
CA ILE A 404 8.03 -8.90 -5.48
C ILE A 404 9.51 -8.74 -5.85
N ASN A 405 9.75 -8.05 -6.95
CA ASN A 405 11.10 -7.72 -7.43
C ASN A 405 11.11 -6.34 -8.11
N VAL A 406 12.29 -5.80 -8.43
CA VAL A 406 12.47 -4.49 -9.07
C VAL A 406 13.50 -4.55 -10.20
N ASP A 407 13.37 -3.65 -11.17
CA ASP A 407 14.39 -3.44 -12.21
C ASP A 407 15.25 -2.18 -11.95
N ASN A 408 16.11 -1.88 -12.92
CA ASN A 408 16.97 -0.69 -12.94
C ASN A 408 16.58 0.32 -14.03
N GLU A 409 15.36 0.26 -14.58
CA GLU A 409 14.86 1.29 -15.50
C GLU A 409 14.74 2.66 -14.78
N ILE A 410 14.56 3.75 -15.54
CA ILE A 410 14.32 5.10 -14.99
C ILE A 410 13.09 5.72 -15.68
N PRO A 411 11.96 5.91 -14.98
CA PRO A 411 11.62 5.32 -13.68
C PRO A 411 11.74 3.79 -13.61
N TYR A 412 11.99 3.23 -12.43
CA TYR A 412 12.06 1.77 -12.26
C TYR A 412 10.67 1.14 -12.11
N ASN A 413 10.57 -0.15 -12.43
CA ASN A 413 9.35 -0.93 -12.29
C ASN A 413 9.47 -1.97 -11.17
N ILE A 414 8.30 -2.35 -10.64
CA ILE A 414 8.09 -3.40 -9.66
C ILE A 414 7.38 -4.55 -10.38
N TYR A 415 7.87 -5.76 -10.12
CA TYR A 415 7.38 -7.03 -10.64
C TYR A 415 6.84 -7.86 -9.48
N GLY A 416 5.90 -8.75 -9.75
CA GLY A 416 5.49 -9.75 -8.76
C GLY A 416 4.24 -10.50 -9.17
N GLY A 417 3.81 -11.40 -8.30
CA GLY A 417 2.66 -12.28 -8.53
C GLY A 417 1.60 -12.18 -7.45
N LEU A 418 0.34 -12.33 -7.85
CA LEU A 418 -0.83 -12.21 -6.99
C LEU A 418 -1.61 -13.51 -6.90
N GLN A 419 -2.31 -13.69 -5.79
CA GLN A 419 -3.32 -14.75 -5.66
C GLN A 419 -4.43 -14.57 -6.71
N ASP A 420 -4.65 -15.63 -7.49
CA ASP A 420 -5.60 -15.81 -8.60
C ASP A 420 -5.64 -14.72 -9.69
N ASN A 421 -4.81 -13.68 -9.58
CA ASN A 421 -4.82 -12.49 -10.45
C ASN A 421 -3.55 -12.34 -11.30
N GLY A 422 -2.72 -13.37 -11.41
CA GLY A 422 -1.54 -13.42 -12.30
C GLY A 422 -0.30 -12.68 -11.78
N SER A 423 0.73 -12.63 -12.62
CA SER A 423 1.96 -11.86 -12.43
C SER A 423 1.92 -10.56 -13.22
N TRP A 424 2.44 -9.48 -12.64
CA TRP A 424 2.33 -8.12 -13.18
C TRP A 424 3.65 -7.36 -13.08
N VAL A 425 3.76 -6.32 -13.90
CA VAL A 425 4.79 -5.29 -13.82
C VAL A 425 4.16 -3.91 -13.87
N GLY A 426 4.70 -2.95 -13.12
CA GLY A 426 4.30 -1.55 -13.20
C GLY A 426 5.28 -0.60 -12.52
N PRO A 427 5.16 0.71 -12.77
CA PRO A 427 6.15 1.68 -12.32
C PRO A 427 6.02 1.98 -10.82
N ALA A 428 7.16 2.10 -10.12
CA ALA A 428 7.18 2.60 -8.74
C ALA A 428 6.88 4.11 -8.66
N TYR A 429 7.16 4.84 -9.74
CA TYR A 429 6.78 6.23 -9.94
C TYR A 429 6.75 6.57 -11.42
N VAL A 430 6.07 7.67 -11.77
CA VAL A 430 5.90 8.09 -13.17
C VAL A 430 6.25 9.56 -13.34
N TRP A 431 6.78 9.91 -14.51
CA TRP A 431 6.91 11.32 -14.93
C TRP A 431 5.64 11.80 -15.63
N ARG A 432 4.50 11.62 -14.98
CA ARG A 432 3.16 11.95 -15.49
C ARG A 432 2.35 12.70 -14.45
N ARG A 433 1.34 13.43 -14.93
CA ARG A 433 0.31 14.00 -14.05
C ARG A 433 -0.71 12.93 -13.62
N ASP A 434 -1.40 13.19 -12.50
CA ASP A 434 -2.51 12.38 -11.94
C ASP A 434 -2.15 11.02 -11.31
N GLY A 435 -0.95 10.85 -10.76
CA GLY A 435 -0.60 9.65 -10.00
C GLY A 435 -0.28 8.41 -10.84
N ILE A 436 -0.17 7.25 -10.20
CA ILE A 436 0.10 5.95 -10.84
C ILE A 436 -1.24 5.27 -11.14
N ARG A 437 -1.70 5.34 -12.39
CA ARG A 437 -2.99 4.77 -12.82
C ARG A 437 -2.90 3.26 -13.04
N ASN A 438 -4.04 2.56 -12.92
CA ASN A 438 -4.16 1.12 -13.25
C ASN A 438 -3.62 0.78 -14.65
N THR A 439 -3.84 1.66 -15.63
CA THR A 439 -3.39 1.49 -17.02
C THR A 439 -1.87 1.51 -17.23
N TYR A 440 -1.07 1.78 -16.19
CA TYR A 440 0.39 1.69 -16.27
C TYR A 440 0.92 0.33 -15.84
N TRP A 441 0.05 -0.54 -15.35
CA TRP A 441 0.38 -1.91 -14.97
C TRP A 441 0.07 -2.85 -16.12
N GLN A 442 0.93 -3.84 -16.32
CA GLN A 442 0.82 -4.84 -17.38
C GLN A 442 0.88 -6.24 -16.78
N GLU A 443 -0.07 -7.08 -17.18
CA GLU A 443 -0.07 -8.49 -16.87
C GLU A 443 1.01 -9.22 -17.70
N LEU A 444 1.83 -10.02 -17.02
CA LEU A 444 2.88 -10.86 -17.59
C LEU A 444 2.38 -12.29 -17.80
N GLN A 445 1.57 -12.84 -16.89
CA GLN A 445 1.07 -14.22 -16.93
C GLN A 445 -0.16 -14.38 -16.02
N PHE A 446 -1.17 -15.14 -16.46
CA PHE A 446 -2.38 -15.39 -15.68
C PHE A 446 -2.25 -16.62 -14.76
N GLY A 447 -3.19 -16.81 -13.84
CA GLY A 447 -3.22 -17.86 -12.80
C GLY A 447 -2.93 -17.29 -11.41
N ASP A 448 -2.58 -18.12 -10.44
CA ASP A 448 -1.88 -17.63 -9.25
C ASP A 448 -0.47 -17.22 -9.67
N GLY A 449 -0.14 -15.93 -9.58
CA GLY A 449 1.22 -15.45 -9.86
C GLY A 449 2.14 -15.60 -8.65
N PHE A 450 3.40 -15.99 -8.86
CA PHE A 450 4.43 -16.05 -7.81
C PHE A 450 5.62 -15.14 -8.12
N ASP A 451 6.86 -15.62 -8.05
CA ASP A 451 8.02 -14.81 -8.42
C ASP A 451 7.91 -14.30 -9.87
N ALA A 452 8.16 -13.00 -10.02
CA ALA A 452 8.37 -12.38 -11.31
C ALA A 452 9.56 -11.43 -11.23
N SER A 453 10.42 -11.45 -12.24
CA SER A 453 11.65 -10.65 -12.25
C SER A 453 12.06 -10.27 -13.68
N SER A 454 12.75 -9.13 -13.81
CA SER A 454 13.38 -8.70 -15.06
C SER A 454 14.72 -9.39 -15.27
N ASP A 455 15.11 -9.61 -16.52
CA ASP A 455 16.51 -9.90 -16.87
C ASP A 455 17.37 -8.64 -16.59
N PRO A 456 18.43 -8.73 -15.76
CA PRO A 456 19.27 -7.59 -15.39
C PRO A 456 20.02 -6.95 -16.56
N GLU A 457 20.24 -7.68 -17.65
CA GLU A 457 20.92 -7.15 -18.84
C GLU A 457 19.95 -6.48 -19.82
N ASP A 458 18.70 -6.94 -19.88
CA ASP A 458 17.66 -6.40 -20.77
C ASP A 458 16.28 -6.59 -20.15
N SER A 459 15.77 -5.52 -19.53
CA SER A 459 14.50 -5.53 -18.82
C SER A 459 13.29 -5.81 -19.73
N ARG A 460 13.41 -5.76 -21.06
CA ARG A 460 12.37 -6.22 -21.99
C ARG A 460 11.97 -7.68 -21.71
N TYR A 461 12.91 -8.48 -21.23
CA TYR A 461 12.68 -9.88 -20.90
C TYR A 461 12.72 -10.12 -19.40
N GLY A 462 12.27 -11.31 -19.01
CA GLY A 462 12.33 -11.74 -17.62
C GLY A 462 11.61 -13.06 -17.42
N TYR A 463 11.30 -13.37 -16.17
CA TYR A 463 10.70 -14.62 -15.74
C TYR A 463 9.41 -14.35 -14.98
N SER A 464 8.38 -15.17 -15.19
CA SER A 464 7.16 -15.16 -14.39
C SER A 464 6.72 -16.58 -14.07
N MET A 465 6.12 -16.74 -12.89
CA MET A 465 5.68 -18.02 -12.37
C MET A 465 4.17 -18.11 -12.22
N SER A 466 3.65 -19.32 -12.36
CA SER A 466 2.30 -19.66 -11.90
C SER A 466 2.26 -21.01 -11.17
N GLN A 467 1.08 -21.35 -10.62
CA GLN A 467 0.90 -22.50 -9.72
C GLN A 467 1.43 -23.83 -10.24
N GLY A 468 1.87 -24.68 -9.31
CA GLY A 468 2.34 -26.04 -9.61
C GLY A 468 3.71 -26.07 -10.28
N GLY A 469 4.54 -25.05 -10.03
CA GLY A 469 5.90 -24.95 -10.58
C GLY A 469 5.94 -24.56 -12.06
N ASN A 470 4.90 -23.91 -12.58
CA ASN A 470 4.96 -23.36 -13.94
C ASN A 470 5.84 -22.12 -13.93
N VAL A 471 6.76 -22.03 -14.89
CA VAL A 471 7.66 -20.89 -15.04
C VAL A 471 7.86 -20.61 -16.52
N THR A 472 7.77 -19.34 -16.90
CA THR A 472 7.93 -18.89 -18.27
C THR A 472 8.94 -17.75 -18.37
N ARG A 473 9.62 -17.68 -19.51
CA ARG A 473 10.38 -16.50 -19.92
C ARG A 473 9.48 -15.61 -20.78
N PHE A 474 9.29 -14.35 -20.38
CA PHE A 474 8.41 -13.41 -21.08
C PHE A 474 9.20 -12.41 -21.93
N ASP A 475 8.50 -11.82 -22.91
CA ASP A 475 8.86 -10.59 -23.63
C ASP A 475 7.75 -9.54 -23.38
N LYS A 476 8.05 -8.47 -22.65
CA LYS A 476 7.07 -7.44 -22.24
C LYS A 476 6.50 -6.66 -23.43
N GLU A 477 7.26 -6.52 -24.51
CA GLU A 477 6.83 -5.72 -25.67
C GLU A 477 5.87 -6.49 -26.58
N THR A 478 6.12 -7.78 -26.80
CA THR A 478 5.32 -8.59 -27.74
C THR A 478 4.28 -9.46 -27.04
N GLY A 479 4.42 -9.69 -25.73
CA GLY A 479 3.60 -10.63 -24.97
C GLY A 479 3.95 -12.10 -25.20
N HIS A 480 5.01 -12.41 -25.96
CA HIS A 480 5.46 -13.78 -26.19
C HIS A 480 5.97 -14.42 -24.89
N LYS A 481 5.61 -15.69 -24.67
CA LYS A 481 6.00 -16.47 -23.48
C LYS A 481 6.56 -17.81 -23.91
N ARG A 482 7.69 -18.19 -23.32
CA ARG A 482 8.32 -19.50 -23.50
C ARG A 482 8.25 -20.28 -22.19
N ASN A 483 7.66 -21.48 -22.21
CA ASN A 483 7.71 -22.37 -21.05
C ASN A 483 9.15 -22.88 -20.85
N ILE A 484 9.67 -22.71 -19.65
CA ILE A 484 11.03 -23.08 -19.26
C ILE A 484 11.04 -23.95 -18.00
N ARG A 485 9.91 -24.58 -17.64
CA ARG A 485 9.84 -25.47 -16.47
C ARG A 485 10.76 -26.68 -16.65
N PRO A 486 11.60 -27.03 -15.65
CA PRO A 486 12.53 -28.15 -15.78
C PRO A 486 11.81 -29.50 -15.89
N THR A 487 12.47 -30.45 -16.57
CA THR A 487 12.05 -31.85 -16.70
C THR A 487 13.13 -32.77 -16.16
N HIS A 488 12.76 -33.91 -15.61
CA HIS A 488 13.74 -34.91 -15.16
C HIS A 488 14.25 -35.74 -16.36
N PRO A 489 15.57 -36.07 -16.43
CA PRO A 489 16.13 -36.87 -17.52
C PRO A 489 15.65 -38.34 -17.49
N ASP A 490 15.36 -38.88 -16.31
CA ASP A 490 14.61 -40.14 -16.17
C ASP A 490 13.12 -39.88 -16.34
N LYS A 491 12.52 -40.52 -17.35
CA LYS A 491 11.10 -40.40 -17.72
C LYS A 491 10.14 -40.92 -16.64
N ASP A 492 10.61 -41.77 -15.72
CA ASP A 492 9.78 -42.41 -14.70
C ASP A 492 9.80 -41.63 -13.36
N VAL A 493 10.58 -40.54 -13.28
CA VAL A 493 10.62 -39.65 -12.12
C VAL A 493 9.74 -38.43 -12.35
N PHE A 494 8.69 -38.31 -11.56
CA PHE A 494 7.87 -37.09 -11.52
C PHE A 494 8.53 -36.06 -10.60
N LEU A 495 8.79 -34.87 -11.15
CA LEU A 495 9.24 -33.72 -10.34
C LEU A 495 8.07 -33.19 -9.50
N ARG A 496 8.32 -33.02 -8.20
CA ARG A 496 7.36 -32.45 -7.25
C ARG A 496 7.61 -30.96 -7.15
N PHE A 497 6.61 -30.16 -7.44
CA PHE A 497 6.67 -28.71 -7.31
C PHE A 497 5.62 -28.23 -6.33
N ASN A 498 5.99 -27.25 -5.51
CA ASN A 498 5.05 -26.58 -4.63
C ASN A 498 4.00 -25.79 -5.44
N TRP A 499 2.91 -25.40 -4.77
CA TRP A 499 2.02 -24.36 -5.30
C TRP A 499 2.80 -23.09 -5.61
N ASN A 500 3.65 -22.67 -4.68
CA ASN A 500 4.58 -21.55 -4.77
C ASN A 500 6.02 -22.08 -4.77
N ALA A 501 6.53 -22.48 -5.94
CA ALA A 501 7.89 -23.00 -6.08
C ALA A 501 8.94 -21.87 -6.03
N ALA A 502 10.20 -22.21 -5.72
CA ALA A 502 11.26 -21.21 -5.63
C ALA A 502 11.93 -20.93 -6.98
N LEU A 503 12.14 -19.65 -7.28
CA LEU A 503 13.01 -19.16 -8.35
C LEU A 503 14.07 -18.22 -7.76
N ALA A 504 15.32 -18.35 -8.19
CA ALA A 504 16.36 -17.40 -7.82
C ALA A 504 17.27 -17.07 -9.00
N GLN A 505 17.65 -15.81 -9.13
CA GLN A 505 18.66 -15.39 -10.09
C GLN A 505 20.06 -15.41 -9.47
N CYS A 506 21.07 -15.79 -10.25
CA CYS A 506 22.44 -15.79 -9.80
C CYS A 506 22.99 -14.35 -9.69
N PRO A 507 23.53 -13.93 -8.53
CA PRO A 507 24.08 -12.58 -8.37
C PRO A 507 25.43 -12.39 -9.11
N HIS A 508 26.04 -13.46 -9.61
CA HIS A 508 27.34 -13.43 -10.29
C HIS A 508 27.25 -13.57 -11.81
N ASP A 509 26.08 -13.93 -12.36
CA ASP A 509 25.88 -14.19 -13.78
C ASP A 509 24.40 -14.01 -14.17
N ALA A 510 24.09 -13.01 -15.00
CA ALA A 510 22.71 -12.65 -15.33
C ALA A 510 21.95 -13.75 -16.10
N GLY A 511 22.68 -14.59 -16.86
CA GLY A 511 22.12 -15.73 -17.60
C GLY A 511 21.80 -16.95 -16.74
N THR A 512 22.29 -17.00 -15.49
CA THR A 512 22.13 -18.16 -14.61
C THR A 512 20.93 -17.99 -13.67
N ILE A 513 20.05 -18.98 -13.66
CA ILE A 513 18.90 -19.07 -12.75
C ILE A 513 18.83 -20.44 -12.06
N TYR A 514 18.19 -20.48 -10.90
CA TYR A 514 17.96 -21.67 -10.09
C TYR A 514 16.46 -21.88 -9.88
N TYR A 515 16.02 -23.14 -9.90
CA TYR A 515 14.60 -23.48 -9.72
C TYR A 515 14.38 -24.68 -8.80
N GLY A 516 13.34 -24.61 -7.98
CA GLY A 516 13.05 -25.58 -6.92
C GLY A 516 11.98 -26.60 -7.28
N SER A 517 12.34 -27.88 -7.21
CA SER A 517 11.39 -29.01 -7.13
C SER A 517 11.63 -29.73 -5.79
N GLN A 518 11.68 -31.06 -5.74
CA GLN A 518 12.42 -31.77 -4.67
C GLN A 518 13.95 -31.64 -4.84
N PHE A 519 14.40 -31.35 -6.06
CA PHE A 519 15.78 -31.08 -6.45
C PHE A 519 16.01 -29.59 -6.75
N LEU A 520 17.25 -29.13 -6.58
CA LEU A 520 17.71 -27.85 -7.09
C LEU A 520 18.16 -27.99 -8.54
N HIS A 521 17.48 -27.26 -9.43
CA HIS A 521 17.81 -27.16 -10.85
C HIS A 521 18.60 -25.89 -11.11
N LYS A 522 19.58 -25.95 -12.02
CA LYS A 522 20.38 -24.81 -12.48
C LYS A 522 20.31 -24.72 -13.99
N SER A 523 20.07 -23.50 -14.49
CA SER A 523 20.23 -23.15 -15.90
C SER A 523 21.28 -22.05 -15.99
N THR A 524 22.15 -22.10 -17.01
CA THR A 524 23.13 -21.04 -17.34
C THR A 524 22.78 -20.29 -18.63
N ASP A 525 21.60 -20.57 -19.19
CA ASP A 525 21.15 -20.10 -20.49
C ASP A 525 19.70 -19.59 -20.42
N ARG A 526 19.33 -18.94 -19.30
CA ARG A 526 18.03 -18.29 -19.11
C ARG A 526 16.82 -19.24 -19.15
N GLY A 527 17.01 -20.47 -18.66
CA GLY A 527 15.97 -21.50 -18.56
C GLY A 527 15.80 -22.36 -19.80
N GLU A 528 16.66 -22.22 -20.81
CA GLU A 528 16.60 -23.02 -22.03
C GLU A 528 17.00 -24.48 -21.78
N THR A 529 17.99 -24.71 -20.92
CA THR A 529 18.41 -26.04 -20.47
C THR A 529 18.63 -26.08 -18.95
N TRP A 530 18.45 -27.26 -18.34
CA TRP A 530 18.51 -27.45 -16.89
C TRP A 530 19.42 -28.62 -16.50
N GLU A 531 20.24 -28.40 -15.47
CA GLU A 531 21.05 -29.40 -14.78
C GLU A 531 20.54 -29.58 -13.34
N ILE A 532 20.41 -30.82 -12.88
CA ILE A 532 20.10 -31.12 -11.48
C ILE A 532 21.41 -31.12 -10.68
N ILE A 533 21.54 -30.20 -9.71
CA ILE A 533 22.77 -30.00 -8.92
C ILE A 533 22.60 -30.37 -7.45
N SER A 534 21.61 -31.19 -7.11
CA SER A 534 21.40 -31.71 -5.77
C SER A 534 20.77 -33.10 -5.77
N PRO A 535 20.91 -33.87 -4.69
CA PRO A 535 19.96 -34.96 -4.39
C PRO A 535 18.59 -34.38 -4.02
N ASP A 536 17.62 -35.24 -3.68
CA ASP A 536 16.39 -34.79 -3.04
C ASP A 536 16.74 -34.11 -1.71
N LEU A 537 16.42 -32.82 -1.59
CA LEU A 537 16.78 -32.00 -0.42
C LEU A 537 15.68 -31.98 0.65
N THR A 538 14.61 -32.75 0.44
CA THR A 538 13.41 -32.78 1.28
C THR A 538 13.45 -34.00 2.22
N THR A 539 12.41 -34.20 3.00
CA THR A 539 12.23 -35.41 3.82
C THR A 539 11.78 -36.63 3.02
N ASP A 540 11.30 -36.42 1.78
CA ASP A 540 10.73 -37.44 0.88
C ASP A 540 9.72 -38.37 1.60
N ASP A 541 8.92 -37.80 2.51
CA ASP A 541 7.94 -38.54 3.32
C ASP A 541 6.73 -38.97 2.46
N PRO A 542 6.54 -40.27 2.15
CA PRO A 542 5.46 -40.72 1.27
C PRO A 542 4.07 -40.47 1.86
N GLU A 543 3.95 -40.38 3.19
CA GLU A 543 2.66 -40.09 3.85
C GLU A 543 2.20 -38.65 3.61
N LYS A 544 3.13 -37.76 3.23
CA LYS A 544 2.85 -36.37 2.84
C LYS A 544 2.82 -36.16 1.33
N GLN A 545 2.92 -37.24 0.55
CA GLN A 545 2.85 -37.22 -0.92
C GLN A 545 1.54 -37.87 -1.43
N LYS A 546 0.45 -37.67 -0.68
CA LYS A 546 -0.90 -38.21 -0.97
C LYS A 546 -1.87 -37.16 -1.50
N GLN A 547 -1.36 -36.12 -2.16
CA GLN A 547 -2.17 -35.04 -2.71
C GLN A 547 -3.26 -35.49 -3.70
N GLN A 548 -3.13 -36.69 -4.29
CA GLN A 548 -4.15 -37.27 -5.18
C GLN A 548 -5.40 -37.78 -4.43
N GLU A 549 -5.36 -37.81 -3.10
CA GLU A 549 -6.46 -38.25 -2.24
C GLU A 549 -7.08 -37.08 -1.43
N THR A 550 -6.59 -35.86 -1.63
CA THR A 550 -7.01 -34.67 -0.87
C THR A 550 -8.41 -34.20 -1.26
N GLY A 551 -9.09 -33.51 -0.33
CA GLY A 551 -10.41 -32.92 -0.52
C GLY A 551 -11.48 -33.48 0.43
N GLY A 552 -11.39 -34.76 0.80
CA GLY A 552 -12.37 -35.44 1.64
C GLY A 552 -13.55 -35.97 0.81
N LEU A 553 -14.78 -35.49 1.08
CA LEU A 553 -15.98 -35.94 0.37
C LEU A 553 -15.99 -35.57 -1.12
N THR A 554 -15.44 -34.39 -1.45
CA THR A 554 -15.19 -33.95 -2.81
C THR A 554 -13.69 -33.79 -2.99
N PHE A 555 -13.09 -34.42 -4.01
CA PHE A 555 -11.67 -34.30 -4.25
C PHE A 555 -11.25 -32.87 -4.67
N ASP A 556 -10.10 -32.41 -4.19
CA ASP A 556 -9.48 -31.11 -4.53
C ASP A 556 -8.05 -31.29 -5.04
N ILE A 557 -7.87 -32.02 -6.14
CA ILE A 557 -6.53 -32.38 -6.67
C ILE A 557 -5.98 -31.25 -7.55
N THR A 558 -5.81 -30.07 -6.95
CA THR A 558 -5.27 -28.90 -7.66
C THR A 558 -3.75 -28.90 -7.69
N GLY A 559 -3.11 -29.50 -6.67
CA GLY A 559 -1.67 -29.40 -6.42
C GLY A 559 -1.30 -28.40 -5.32
N ALA A 560 -2.29 -27.74 -4.71
CA ALA A 560 -2.08 -26.78 -3.62
C ALA A 560 -1.50 -27.43 -2.35
N GLU A 561 -1.75 -28.74 -2.19
CA GLU A 561 -1.26 -29.59 -1.11
C GLU A 561 0.01 -30.37 -1.49
N ASN A 562 0.62 -30.12 -2.66
CA ASN A 562 1.92 -30.69 -2.98
C ASN A 562 2.93 -30.30 -1.89
N HIS A 563 3.64 -31.30 -1.38
CA HIS A 563 4.57 -31.16 -0.27
C HIS A 563 5.87 -31.92 -0.51
N THR A 564 6.85 -31.77 0.39
CA THR A 564 8.21 -32.30 0.22
C THR A 564 8.86 -31.69 -1.01
N THR A 565 8.95 -30.35 -0.98
CA THR A 565 9.44 -29.51 -2.07
C THR A 565 10.28 -28.34 -1.57
N ILE A 566 11.16 -27.82 -2.43
CA ILE A 566 11.95 -26.62 -2.23
C ILE A 566 11.08 -25.39 -2.49
N ILE A 567 11.04 -24.48 -1.51
CA ILE A 567 10.23 -23.26 -1.54
C ILE A 567 11.06 -21.99 -1.29
N ALA A 568 12.36 -22.12 -0.98
CA ALA A 568 13.27 -20.98 -0.93
C ALA A 568 14.64 -21.36 -1.52
N ILE A 569 15.20 -20.49 -2.34
CA ILE A 569 16.56 -20.62 -2.89
C ILE A 569 17.27 -19.29 -2.70
N ALA A 570 18.45 -19.30 -2.10
CA ALA A 570 19.25 -18.09 -1.88
C ALA A 570 20.72 -18.34 -2.25
N PRO A 571 21.13 -18.05 -3.50
CA PRO A 571 22.54 -18.03 -3.87
C PRO A 571 23.26 -16.87 -3.16
N SER A 572 24.49 -17.10 -2.68
CA SER A 572 25.25 -16.07 -1.99
C SER A 572 25.77 -15.00 -2.95
N PRO A 573 25.57 -13.70 -2.65
CA PRO A 573 26.23 -12.61 -3.37
C PRO A 573 27.75 -12.54 -3.15
N VAL A 574 28.29 -13.24 -2.14
CA VAL A 574 29.71 -13.18 -1.76
C VAL A 574 30.52 -14.32 -2.37
N ASP A 575 30.00 -15.55 -2.34
CA ASP A 575 30.67 -16.73 -2.89
C ASP A 575 29.71 -17.52 -3.79
N LYS A 576 30.04 -17.60 -5.09
CA LYS A 576 29.25 -18.30 -6.10
C LYS A 576 29.02 -19.80 -5.83
N ASN A 577 29.82 -20.41 -4.96
CA ASN A 577 29.69 -21.83 -4.62
C ASN A 577 28.73 -22.06 -3.44
N VAL A 578 28.30 -20.99 -2.76
CA VAL A 578 27.41 -21.06 -1.61
C VAL A 578 25.98 -20.81 -2.04
N ILE A 579 25.13 -21.82 -1.84
CA ILE A 579 23.69 -21.75 -2.13
C ILE A 579 22.94 -22.33 -0.95
N TRP A 580 21.93 -21.60 -0.49
CA TRP A 580 21.02 -22.03 0.56
C TRP A 580 19.68 -22.47 -0.04
N VAL A 581 19.08 -23.48 0.58
CA VAL A 581 17.78 -24.02 0.20
C VAL A 581 16.90 -24.19 1.44
N GLY A 582 15.63 -23.76 1.34
CA GLY A 582 14.57 -23.98 2.32
C GLY A 582 13.44 -24.80 1.71
N THR A 583 12.79 -25.63 2.54
CA THR A 583 11.76 -26.58 2.12
C THR A 583 10.47 -26.41 2.93
N ASP A 584 9.36 -26.86 2.36
CA ASP A 584 8.05 -26.87 3.03
C ASP A 584 7.98 -27.89 4.17
N ASP A 585 8.84 -28.91 4.19
CA ASP A 585 8.90 -29.93 5.24
C ASP A 585 10.02 -29.70 6.28
N GLY A 586 10.61 -28.51 6.27
CA GLY A 586 11.40 -27.95 7.38
C GLY A 586 12.90 -28.18 7.33
N ASN A 587 13.45 -28.62 6.21
CA ASN A 587 14.88 -28.62 5.97
C ASN A 587 15.40 -27.21 5.61
N VAL A 588 16.59 -26.91 6.12
CA VAL A 588 17.48 -25.81 5.71
C VAL A 588 18.78 -26.45 5.27
N GLN A 589 19.15 -26.28 4.01
CA GLN A 589 20.34 -26.91 3.46
C GLN A 589 21.28 -25.88 2.87
N VAL A 590 22.59 -26.15 2.96
CA VAL A 590 23.63 -25.31 2.38
C VAL A 590 24.65 -26.17 1.62
N THR A 591 24.99 -25.75 0.41
CA THR A 591 26.18 -26.20 -0.30
C THR A 591 27.25 -25.12 -0.25
N ARG A 592 28.53 -25.52 -0.31
CA ARG A 592 29.69 -24.62 -0.36
C ARG A 592 30.64 -24.95 -1.51
N ASP A 593 30.24 -25.87 -2.38
CA ASP A 593 31.04 -26.38 -3.50
C ASP A 593 30.23 -26.41 -4.81
N GLY A 594 29.20 -25.57 -4.90
CA GLY A 594 28.39 -25.40 -6.11
C GLY A 594 27.40 -26.53 -6.36
N GLY A 595 26.94 -27.23 -5.31
CA GLY A 595 25.93 -28.28 -5.38
C GLY A 595 26.46 -29.70 -5.30
N LYS A 596 27.78 -29.91 -5.22
CA LYS A 596 28.36 -31.27 -5.16
C LYS A 596 28.07 -31.95 -3.82
N THR A 597 28.11 -31.19 -2.73
CA THR A 597 27.74 -31.66 -1.40
C THR A 597 26.79 -30.70 -0.70
N TRP A 598 25.89 -31.25 0.12
CA TRP A 598 24.84 -30.53 0.82
C TRP A 598 24.84 -30.88 2.30
N THR A 599 24.69 -29.88 3.16
CA THR A 599 24.57 -30.05 4.62
C THR A 599 23.22 -29.53 5.09
N ASN A 600 22.40 -30.40 5.68
CA ASN A 600 21.17 -30.00 6.35
C ASN A 600 21.48 -29.48 7.76
N THR A 601 21.09 -28.24 8.04
CA THR A 601 21.37 -27.53 9.29
C THR A 601 20.11 -27.27 10.12
N ALA A 602 18.93 -27.71 9.67
CA ALA A 602 17.65 -27.44 10.32
C ALA A 602 17.57 -27.85 11.79
N ALA A 603 18.23 -28.96 12.15
CA ALA A 603 18.25 -29.46 13.54
C ALA A 603 18.86 -28.46 14.55
N LYS A 604 19.56 -27.41 14.08
CA LYS A 604 20.19 -26.39 14.90
C LYS A 604 19.29 -25.15 15.10
N LEU A 605 18.11 -25.08 14.49
CA LEU A 605 17.11 -24.03 14.70
C LEU A 605 16.37 -24.28 16.02
N THR A 606 16.88 -23.72 17.11
CA THR A 606 16.33 -23.96 18.45
C THR A 606 14.94 -23.35 18.61
N GLY A 607 14.04 -24.08 19.28
CA GLY A 607 12.66 -23.65 19.55
C GLY A 607 11.69 -23.72 18.37
N LEU A 608 12.17 -24.04 17.16
CA LEU A 608 11.32 -24.25 15.98
C LEU A 608 10.72 -25.67 16.01
N PRO A 609 9.39 -25.83 15.86
CA PRO A 609 8.78 -27.15 15.70
C PRO A 609 9.30 -27.84 14.43
N LYS A 610 9.46 -29.18 14.49
CA LYS A 610 9.83 -29.97 13.31
C LYS A 610 8.79 -29.80 12.20
N ALA A 611 9.24 -29.88 10.95
CA ALA A 611 8.40 -29.72 9.76
C ALA A 611 7.67 -28.37 9.67
N SER A 612 8.24 -27.32 10.26
CA SER A 612 7.84 -25.93 10.00
C SER A 612 8.35 -25.50 8.63
N TRP A 613 7.58 -24.73 7.88
CA TRP A 613 8.00 -24.25 6.55
C TRP A 613 9.19 -23.31 6.67
N ILE A 614 10.11 -23.38 5.73
CA ILE A 614 11.20 -22.42 5.54
C ILE A 614 10.95 -21.63 4.23
N PRO A 615 9.99 -20.69 4.23
CA PRO A 615 9.55 -20.02 3.00
C PRO A 615 10.51 -18.94 2.50
N GLN A 616 11.45 -18.47 3.32
CA GLN A 616 12.39 -17.45 2.89
C GLN A 616 13.76 -17.64 3.54
N ILE A 617 14.79 -17.51 2.72
CA ILE A 617 16.19 -17.38 3.15
C ILE A 617 16.77 -16.18 2.42
N GLN A 618 17.48 -15.33 3.13
CA GLN A 618 18.27 -14.26 2.53
C GLN A 618 19.75 -14.52 2.83
N ALA A 619 20.54 -14.81 1.80
CA ALA A 619 21.99 -14.89 1.93
C ALA A 619 22.56 -13.48 2.14
N SER A 620 23.45 -13.30 3.12
CA SER A 620 24.07 -12.01 3.38
C SER A 620 25.00 -11.63 2.24
N ARG A 621 25.01 -10.34 1.91
CA ARG A 621 25.98 -9.77 0.96
C ARG A 621 27.29 -9.36 1.62
N TYR A 622 27.37 -9.44 2.96
CA TYR A 622 28.53 -9.03 3.73
C TYR A 622 29.45 -10.20 4.08
N ASP A 623 28.89 -11.40 4.25
CA ASP A 623 29.64 -12.60 4.64
C ASP A 623 28.99 -13.86 4.02
N ALA A 624 29.78 -14.69 3.34
CA ALA A 624 29.31 -15.90 2.68
C ALA A 624 28.74 -16.95 3.65
N GLY A 625 29.20 -16.95 4.91
CA GLY A 625 28.72 -17.82 5.98
C GLY A 625 27.46 -17.32 6.68
N GLU A 626 27.00 -16.11 6.35
CA GLU A 626 25.86 -15.47 6.97
C GLU A 626 24.57 -15.61 6.12
N ALA A 627 23.48 -15.97 6.79
CA ALA A 627 22.16 -16.03 6.20
C ALA A 627 21.07 -15.71 7.24
N TRP A 628 19.98 -15.15 6.75
CA TRP A 628 18.76 -14.84 7.48
C TRP A 628 17.66 -15.80 7.07
N ILE A 629 16.96 -16.38 8.04
CA ILE A 629 15.98 -17.45 7.81
C ILE A 629 14.64 -17.02 8.41
N VAL A 630 13.59 -17.01 7.60
CA VAL A 630 12.21 -16.96 8.08
C VAL A 630 11.68 -18.39 8.12
N ALA A 631 11.03 -18.73 9.23
CA ALA A 631 10.25 -19.96 9.35
C ALA A 631 8.85 -19.61 9.83
N ASN A 632 7.85 -20.42 9.47
CA ASN A 632 6.53 -20.31 10.07
C ASN A 632 5.82 -21.66 10.20
N ASN A 633 4.98 -21.76 11.22
CA ASN A 633 4.30 -23.00 11.58
C ASN A 633 2.80 -22.79 11.85
N TYR A 634 2.23 -21.70 11.33
CA TYR A 634 0.81 -21.37 11.53
C TYR A 634 -0.11 -22.44 10.94
N ARG A 635 0.35 -23.15 9.90
CA ARG A 635 -0.31 -24.30 9.28
C ARG A 635 -0.43 -25.54 10.18
N ASN A 636 0.19 -25.51 11.36
CA ASN A 636 0.02 -26.47 12.44
C ASN A 636 -0.53 -25.81 13.72
N ASN A 637 -1.27 -24.71 13.59
CA ASN A 637 -1.86 -23.95 14.69
C ASN A 637 -0.84 -23.31 15.66
N ASN A 638 0.39 -23.07 15.20
CA ASN A 638 1.41 -22.33 15.94
C ASN A 638 1.68 -20.98 15.27
N PHE A 639 1.24 -19.91 15.91
CA PHE A 639 1.29 -18.54 15.36
C PHE A 639 2.50 -17.74 15.83
N SER A 640 3.49 -18.37 16.46
CA SER A 640 4.65 -17.67 16.98
C SER A 640 5.55 -17.13 15.86
N ALA A 641 6.24 -16.04 16.13
CA ALA A 641 7.22 -15.44 15.23
C ALA A 641 8.52 -16.27 15.24
N TYR A 642 9.01 -16.68 14.08
CA TYR A 642 10.27 -17.41 13.93
C TYR A 642 11.13 -16.78 12.84
N ALA A 643 12.09 -15.96 13.26
CA ALA A 643 13.17 -15.51 12.37
C ALA A 643 14.51 -15.81 13.03
N TYR A 644 15.47 -16.24 12.22
CA TYR A 644 16.79 -16.68 12.66
C TYR A 644 17.89 -16.06 11.83
N ARG A 645 19.09 -16.05 12.41
CA ARG A 645 20.33 -15.68 11.73
C ARG A 645 21.41 -16.70 12.00
N THR A 646 22.21 -17.01 11.00
CA THR A 646 23.47 -17.73 11.16
C THR A 646 24.61 -16.89 10.62
N LYS A 647 25.84 -17.10 11.12
CA LYS A 647 27.08 -16.44 10.66
C LYS A 647 28.20 -17.43 10.34
N ASN A 648 27.86 -18.72 10.27
CA ASN A 648 28.84 -19.80 10.19
C ASN A 648 28.32 -21.00 9.41
N PHE A 649 27.65 -20.74 8.28
CA PHE A 649 27.09 -21.77 7.40
C PHE A 649 26.11 -22.70 8.13
N GLY A 650 25.32 -22.14 9.06
CA GLY A 650 24.27 -22.89 9.76
C GLY A 650 24.84 -23.82 10.83
N ASN A 651 26.07 -23.59 11.30
CA ASN A 651 26.62 -24.33 12.44
C ASN A 651 25.99 -23.92 13.77
N SER A 652 25.47 -22.70 13.86
CA SER A 652 24.63 -22.22 14.94
C SER A 652 23.65 -21.17 14.42
N TYR A 653 22.53 -21.01 15.11
CA TYR A 653 21.50 -20.00 14.82
C TYR A 653 21.20 -19.16 16.06
N GLU A 654 20.95 -17.87 15.83
CA GLU A 654 20.37 -16.94 16.78
C GLU A 654 18.91 -16.70 16.38
N ARG A 655 17.96 -16.84 17.33
CA ARG A 655 16.55 -16.45 17.10
C ARG A 655 16.41 -14.95 17.29
N ILE A 656 16.29 -14.23 16.18
CA ILE A 656 16.28 -12.76 16.15
C ILE A 656 14.88 -12.18 16.38
N ALA A 657 13.82 -12.96 16.13
CA ALA A 657 12.43 -12.56 16.41
C ALA A 657 11.64 -13.69 17.08
N ASP A 658 10.83 -13.30 18.07
CA ASP A 658 9.88 -14.13 18.81
C ASP A 658 8.70 -13.25 19.29
N ASP A 659 7.72 -13.86 19.95
CA ASP A 659 6.46 -13.23 20.37
C ASP A 659 6.64 -12.13 21.43
N SER A 660 7.82 -12.02 22.06
CA SER A 660 8.15 -10.92 22.97
C SER A 660 8.68 -9.69 22.25
N LYS A 661 9.13 -9.84 21.00
CA LYS A 661 9.78 -8.80 20.20
C LYS A 661 8.87 -8.25 19.10
N VAL A 662 8.07 -9.11 18.47
CA VAL A 662 7.17 -8.76 17.37
C VAL A 662 5.85 -9.50 17.52
N TRP A 663 4.83 -9.06 16.78
CA TRP A 663 3.52 -9.68 16.79
C TRP A 663 3.17 -10.28 15.43
N GLY A 664 2.57 -11.47 15.44
CA GLY A 664 2.29 -12.25 14.23
C GLY A 664 3.45 -13.16 13.82
N TYR A 665 3.15 -14.19 13.05
CA TYR A 665 4.17 -15.07 12.49
C TYR A 665 4.99 -14.32 11.43
N ALA A 666 6.27 -14.67 11.32
CA ALA A 666 7.19 -14.03 10.38
C ALA A 666 6.92 -14.49 8.94
N LEU A 667 7.01 -13.54 8.01
CA LEU A 667 6.73 -13.74 6.58
C LEU A 667 7.94 -13.40 5.71
N SER A 668 8.59 -12.27 5.97
CA SER A 668 9.71 -11.79 5.15
C SER A 668 10.79 -11.09 5.97
N ILE A 669 12.03 -11.07 5.46
CA ILE A 669 13.17 -10.37 6.05
C ILE A 669 14.08 -9.82 4.94
N ILE A 670 14.57 -8.60 5.11
CA ILE A 670 15.57 -8.01 4.22
C ILE A 670 16.60 -7.18 5.00
N GLN A 671 17.87 -7.54 4.87
CA GLN A 671 19.00 -6.73 5.34
C GLN A 671 19.33 -5.64 4.33
N ASP A 672 19.59 -4.42 4.81
CA ASP A 672 19.97 -3.30 3.95
C ASP A 672 21.29 -3.56 3.22
N PRO A 673 21.37 -3.19 1.92
CA PRO A 673 22.54 -3.44 1.09
C PRO A 673 23.78 -2.60 1.39
N VAL A 674 23.68 -1.55 2.22
CA VAL A 674 24.76 -0.59 2.48
C VAL A 674 25.12 -0.53 3.97
N GLU A 675 24.14 -0.63 4.87
CA GLU A 675 24.29 -0.55 6.32
C GLU A 675 23.86 -1.87 6.99
N PRO A 676 24.79 -2.73 7.43
CA PRO A 676 24.48 -4.07 7.91
C PRO A 676 23.65 -4.11 9.21
N ASN A 677 23.57 -3.00 9.96
CA ASN A 677 22.73 -2.94 11.17
C ASN A 677 21.27 -2.61 10.87
N LEU A 678 20.95 -2.14 9.66
CA LEU A 678 19.59 -1.86 9.24
C LEU A 678 18.95 -3.13 8.64
N VAL A 679 17.91 -3.63 9.30
CA VAL A 679 17.19 -4.83 8.88
C VAL A 679 15.69 -4.59 8.98
N PHE A 680 14.92 -5.07 8.01
CA PHE A 680 13.47 -5.03 8.00
C PHE A 680 12.89 -6.43 8.14
N LEU A 681 11.79 -6.57 8.88
CA LEU A 681 11.06 -7.82 9.08
C LEU A 681 9.58 -7.58 8.81
N GLY A 682 9.01 -8.39 7.92
CA GLY A 682 7.58 -8.47 7.67
C GLY A 682 6.95 -9.59 8.48
N THR A 683 5.82 -9.29 9.10
CA THR A 683 4.97 -10.24 9.81
C THR A 683 3.57 -10.23 9.21
N GLU A 684 2.75 -11.19 9.60
CA GLU A 684 1.32 -11.20 9.27
C GLU A 684 0.59 -9.91 9.69
N PHE A 685 1.08 -9.21 10.71
CA PHE A 685 0.42 -8.02 11.26
C PHE A 685 1.33 -6.78 11.28
N GLY A 686 2.24 -6.66 10.31
CA GLY A 686 2.91 -5.39 10.04
C GLY A 686 4.39 -5.50 9.69
N LEU A 687 4.96 -4.31 9.49
CA LEU A 687 6.36 -4.07 9.12
C LEU A 687 7.15 -3.63 10.36
N TYR A 688 8.33 -4.22 10.56
CA TYR A 688 9.26 -3.89 11.63
C TYR A 688 10.63 -3.50 11.08
N VAL A 689 11.30 -2.57 11.76
CA VAL A 689 12.66 -2.13 11.46
C VAL A 689 13.57 -2.29 12.67
N SER A 690 14.78 -2.79 12.44
CA SER A 690 15.86 -2.86 13.40
C SER A 690 17.00 -1.94 12.98
N PHE A 691 17.55 -1.21 13.95
CA PHE A 691 18.69 -0.30 13.78
C PHE A 691 19.98 -0.84 14.43
N ASP A 692 19.92 -2.06 14.97
CA ASP A 692 20.97 -2.65 15.80
C ASP A 692 21.25 -4.11 15.42
N ASN A 693 21.05 -4.42 14.13
CA ASN A 693 21.37 -5.71 13.53
C ASN A 693 20.47 -6.86 14.04
N ALA A 694 19.16 -6.57 14.11
CA ALA A 694 18.08 -7.46 14.55
C ALA A 694 18.09 -7.83 16.04
N LYS A 695 18.69 -7.01 16.90
CA LYS A 695 18.61 -7.22 18.36
C LYS A 695 17.29 -6.68 18.91
N THR A 696 16.87 -5.52 18.44
CA THR A 696 15.57 -4.89 18.74
C THR A 696 14.78 -4.60 17.48
N TRP A 697 13.45 -4.60 17.60
CA TRP A 697 12.51 -4.37 16.51
C TRP A 697 11.55 -3.24 16.87
N ASN A 698 11.27 -2.37 15.90
CA ASN A 698 10.39 -1.22 16.05
C ASN A 698 9.35 -1.27 14.94
N GLN A 699 8.06 -1.21 15.28
CA GLN A 699 6.99 -1.29 14.28
C GLN A 699 6.91 0.01 13.47
N TRP A 700 6.80 -0.11 12.15
CA TRP A 700 6.59 1.01 11.24
C TRP A 700 5.09 1.28 11.04
N ARG A 701 4.66 2.53 11.29
CA ARG A 701 3.25 2.96 11.17
C ARG A 701 3.05 4.22 10.33
N HIS A 702 4.14 4.78 9.79
CA HIS A 702 4.08 6.07 9.10
C HIS A 702 3.66 5.89 7.64
N GLY A 703 2.38 6.16 7.36
CA GLY A 703 1.78 5.93 6.04
C GLY A 703 1.54 4.45 5.72
N TYR A 704 1.58 3.59 6.73
CA TYR A 704 1.43 2.13 6.61
C TYR A 704 0.36 1.64 7.60
N PRO A 705 -0.57 0.75 7.18
CA PRO A 705 -1.64 0.30 8.07
C PRO A 705 -1.12 -0.50 9.28
N ASN A 706 -1.83 -0.46 10.42
CA ASN A 706 -1.34 -1.02 11.69
C ASN A 706 -1.13 -2.54 11.68
N ALA A 707 -1.89 -3.28 10.87
CA ALA A 707 -1.95 -4.74 10.88
C ALA A 707 -1.98 -5.35 9.47
N ASN A 708 -1.09 -4.87 8.61
CA ASN A 708 -0.99 -5.32 7.23
C ASN A 708 -0.06 -6.53 7.08
N SER A 709 -0.50 -7.57 6.37
CA SER A 709 0.31 -8.75 6.06
C SER A 709 1.47 -8.37 5.14
N THR A 710 2.66 -8.23 5.73
CA THR A 710 3.87 -7.77 5.04
C THR A 710 4.60 -8.97 4.49
N TYR A 711 4.20 -9.37 3.29
CA TYR A 711 4.43 -10.71 2.76
C TYR A 711 5.81 -10.82 2.09
N ASP A 712 6.28 -9.76 1.43
CA ASP A 712 7.61 -9.72 0.83
C ASP A 712 8.18 -8.29 0.73
N MET A 713 9.50 -8.16 0.58
CA MET A 713 10.20 -6.87 0.51
C MET A 713 11.42 -6.93 -0.40
N VAL A 714 11.67 -5.86 -1.15
CA VAL A 714 12.88 -5.70 -1.97
C VAL A 714 13.40 -4.26 -1.89
N ILE A 715 14.72 -4.08 -1.92
CA ILE A 715 15.35 -2.75 -1.91
C ILE A 715 15.85 -2.41 -3.32
N GLN A 716 15.36 -1.30 -3.87
CA GLN A 716 15.92 -0.70 -5.07
C GLN A 716 17.18 0.09 -4.68
N GLU A 717 18.36 -0.42 -5.01
CA GLU A 717 19.63 0.06 -4.45
C GLU A 717 20.00 1.48 -4.89
N ARG A 718 19.78 1.82 -6.17
CA ARG A 718 20.13 3.14 -6.73
C ARG A 718 19.36 4.25 -6.01
N GLU A 719 18.07 4.04 -5.80
CA GLU A 719 17.19 5.04 -5.20
C GLU A 719 17.19 4.95 -3.66
N ALA A 720 17.63 3.81 -3.11
CA ALA A 720 17.49 3.42 -1.72
C ALA A 720 16.02 3.38 -1.28
N ASP A 721 15.15 2.89 -2.15
CA ASP A 721 13.73 2.71 -1.83
C ASP A 721 13.50 1.29 -1.31
N LEU A 722 12.74 1.15 -0.22
CA LEU A 722 12.21 -0.15 0.23
C LEU A 722 10.82 -0.33 -0.39
N VAL A 723 10.69 -1.29 -1.29
CA VAL A 723 9.41 -1.70 -1.87
C VAL A 723 8.84 -2.83 -1.01
N ILE A 724 7.56 -2.73 -0.70
CA ILE A 724 6.86 -3.59 0.25
C ILE A 724 5.67 -4.25 -0.45
N GLY A 725 5.73 -5.56 -0.55
CA GLY A 725 4.68 -6.45 -1.06
C GLY A 725 3.76 -6.84 0.09
N THR A 726 2.47 -6.61 -0.08
CA THR A 726 1.49 -6.91 0.96
C THR A 726 0.47 -7.91 0.46
N PHE A 727 -0.03 -8.74 1.37
CA PHE A 727 -1.08 -9.69 1.06
C PHE A 727 -2.43 -9.09 1.45
N GLY A 728 -2.98 -8.16 0.64
CA GLY A 728 -4.30 -7.56 0.88
C GLY A 728 -4.37 -6.03 0.80
N ARG A 729 -3.24 -5.32 0.63
CA ARG A 729 -3.19 -3.85 0.50
C ARG A 729 -2.31 -3.39 -0.67
N SER A 730 -2.10 -4.28 -1.64
CA SER A 730 -1.25 -4.04 -2.82
C SER A 730 0.20 -3.66 -2.45
N LEU A 731 0.81 -2.70 -3.14
CA LEU A 731 2.22 -2.34 -2.95
C LEU A 731 2.39 -0.99 -2.26
N TYR A 732 3.45 -0.91 -1.45
CA TYR A 732 3.92 0.33 -0.84
C TYR A 732 5.39 0.59 -1.17
N VAL A 733 5.77 1.87 -1.19
CA VAL A 733 7.18 2.29 -1.32
C VAL A 733 7.54 3.21 -0.15
N LEU A 734 8.54 2.83 0.64
CA LEU A 734 9.23 3.72 1.56
C LEU A 734 10.43 4.34 0.84
N ASP A 735 10.25 5.56 0.35
CA ASP A 735 11.29 6.25 -0.38
C ASP A 735 12.50 6.57 0.46
N ASP A 736 13.68 6.42 -0.15
CA ASP A 736 14.98 6.87 0.35
C ASP A 736 15.19 6.57 1.85
N ILE A 737 15.58 5.34 2.13
CA ILE A 737 15.87 4.82 3.48
C ILE A 737 17.24 5.29 4.02
N ARG A 738 17.98 6.14 3.31
CA ARG A 738 19.29 6.65 3.77
C ARG A 738 19.25 7.30 5.16
N PRO A 739 18.20 8.06 5.58
CA PRO A 739 18.11 8.54 6.95
C PRO A 739 18.06 7.41 7.99
N LEU A 740 17.43 6.27 7.67
CA LEU A 740 17.42 5.10 8.56
C LEU A 740 18.82 4.49 8.69
N ARG A 741 19.60 4.48 7.61
CA ARG A 741 21.02 4.04 7.64
C ARG A 741 21.84 4.90 8.60
N VAL A 742 21.64 6.22 8.60
CA VAL A 742 22.32 7.12 9.55
C VAL A 742 21.96 6.78 11.00
N TYR A 743 20.70 6.49 11.30
CA TYR A 743 20.30 6.05 12.65
C TYR A 743 20.89 4.69 13.00
N ALA A 744 20.90 3.72 12.08
CA ALA A 744 21.49 2.40 12.31
C ALA A 744 23.00 2.47 12.58
N GLN A 745 23.73 3.33 11.86
CA GLN A 745 25.15 3.63 12.13
C GLN A 745 25.37 4.20 13.54
N ASN A 746 24.38 4.93 14.05
CA ASN A 746 24.39 5.53 15.38
C ASN A 746 23.60 4.70 16.42
N GLN A 747 23.45 3.38 16.20
CA GLN A 747 22.80 2.45 17.13
C GLN A 747 21.38 2.89 17.53
N GLY A 748 20.59 3.35 16.56
CA GLY A 748 19.22 3.80 16.76
C GLY A 748 19.08 5.20 17.35
N LYS A 749 20.18 5.94 17.53
CA LYS A 749 20.17 7.32 18.06
C LYS A 749 20.34 8.35 16.96
N ALA A 750 19.80 9.54 17.18
CA ALA A 750 20.10 10.68 16.33
C ALA A 750 21.59 11.04 16.40
N PRO A 751 22.20 11.54 15.32
CA PRO A 751 23.55 12.08 15.36
C PRO A 751 23.70 13.20 16.41
N ALA A 752 24.90 13.35 16.98
CA ALA A 752 25.15 14.31 18.07
C ALA A 752 25.05 15.78 17.63
N ALA A 753 25.30 16.08 16.35
CA ALA A 753 25.18 17.44 15.81
C ALA A 753 23.70 17.88 15.75
N LYS A 754 23.43 19.17 15.92
CA LYS A 754 22.04 19.68 15.89
C LYS A 754 21.39 19.51 14.53
N ILE A 755 22.20 19.53 13.47
CA ILE A 755 21.77 19.26 12.11
C ILE A 755 22.75 18.34 11.41
N THR A 756 22.22 17.30 10.76
CA THR A 756 23.00 16.39 9.92
C THR A 756 22.33 16.29 8.55
N ALA A 757 23.02 16.72 7.50
CA ALA A 757 22.60 16.52 6.12
C ALA A 757 22.76 15.04 5.76
N VAL A 758 21.79 14.50 5.04
CA VAL A 758 21.83 13.12 4.52
C VAL A 758 21.95 13.19 3.01
N GLN A 759 22.89 12.41 2.46
CA GLN A 759 23.11 12.32 1.02
C GLN A 759 21.79 11.96 0.30
N PRO A 760 21.24 12.83 -0.55
CA PRO A 760 20.01 12.56 -1.28
C PRO A 760 20.26 11.59 -2.44
N SER A 761 19.19 10.97 -2.94
CA SER A 761 19.22 10.32 -4.25
C SER A 761 19.51 11.33 -5.38
N ASP A 762 20.01 10.83 -6.50
CA ASP A 762 20.10 11.63 -7.73
C ASP A 762 18.73 12.18 -8.14
N ALA A 763 18.74 13.34 -8.80
CA ALA A 763 17.55 14.03 -9.27
C ALA A 763 17.55 14.16 -10.80
N PHE A 764 16.36 14.23 -11.39
CA PHE A 764 16.19 14.32 -12.83
C PHE A 764 15.36 15.54 -13.18
N GLN A 765 15.88 16.38 -14.07
CA GLN A 765 15.14 17.48 -14.71
C GLN A 765 14.23 16.89 -15.81
N ALA A 766 13.27 16.08 -15.38
CA ALA A 766 12.37 15.32 -16.26
C ALA A 766 11.16 16.14 -16.74
N GLU A 767 10.74 15.88 -17.98
CA GLU A 767 9.48 16.40 -18.51
C GLU A 767 8.29 15.60 -18.00
N ILE A 768 7.33 16.32 -17.40
CA ILE A 768 6.12 15.73 -16.85
C ILE A 768 4.99 15.84 -17.86
N HIS A 769 4.67 14.73 -18.53
CA HIS A 769 3.60 14.70 -19.54
C HIS A 769 2.23 14.34 -18.94
N GLN A 770 1.18 14.45 -19.76
CA GLN A 770 -0.18 14.08 -19.36
C GLN A 770 -0.32 12.55 -19.23
N PRO A 771 -1.28 12.06 -18.42
CA PRO A 771 -1.56 10.63 -18.35
C PRO A 771 -2.06 10.07 -19.71
N HIS A 772 -1.93 8.76 -19.90
CA HIS A 772 -2.58 8.09 -21.03
C HIS A 772 -4.10 8.01 -20.83
N GLY A 773 -4.86 8.01 -21.92
CA GLY A 773 -6.32 7.99 -21.89
C GLY A 773 -6.93 9.35 -21.54
N GLU A 774 -7.76 9.40 -20.51
CA GLU A 774 -8.56 10.57 -20.16
C GLU A 774 -7.80 11.55 -19.26
N ARG A 775 -7.79 12.83 -19.66
CA ARG A 775 -7.19 13.91 -18.86
C ARG A 775 -7.99 14.25 -17.60
N PHE A 776 -9.31 14.07 -17.63
CA PHE A 776 -10.21 14.41 -16.53
C PHE A 776 -11.08 13.19 -16.20
N PRO A 777 -10.57 12.25 -15.39
CA PRO A 777 -11.22 10.95 -15.17
C PRO A 777 -12.40 10.96 -14.19
N ALA A 778 -12.76 12.12 -13.63
CA ALA A 778 -13.68 12.25 -12.49
C ALA A 778 -13.22 11.41 -11.28
N ASP A 779 -14.15 10.92 -10.44
CA ASP A 779 -13.83 10.35 -9.12
C ASP A 779 -13.70 8.80 -9.10
N GLY A 780 -14.09 8.12 -10.18
CA GLY A 780 -14.15 6.65 -10.21
C GLY A 780 -12.83 5.93 -10.47
N LYS A 781 -11.84 6.63 -11.05
CA LYS A 781 -10.57 6.01 -11.45
C LYS A 781 -9.55 6.01 -10.32
N TYR A 782 -8.85 4.89 -10.17
CA TYR A 782 -7.74 4.78 -9.24
C TYR A 782 -6.49 5.49 -9.75
N ALA A 783 -5.80 6.17 -8.83
CA ALA A 783 -4.45 6.64 -9.01
C ALA A 783 -3.68 6.46 -7.69
N GLY A 784 -2.65 5.62 -7.72
CA GLY A 784 -1.69 5.47 -6.63
C GLY A 784 -0.88 6.75 -6.43
N GLU A 785 -0.36 6.90 -5.22
CA GLU A 785 0.47 8.05 -4.87
C GLU A 785 1.79 8.03 -5.65
N ASN A 786 2.04 9.10 -6.40
CA ASN A 786 3.28 9.22 -7.17
C ASN A 786 4.40 9.89 -6.37
N ARG A 787 5.65 9.56 -6.71
CA ARG A 787 6.82 10.24 -6.18
C ARG A 787 6.81 11.72 -6.56
N VAL A 788 7.16 12.57 -5.60
CA VAL A 788 7.24 14.02 -5.81
C VAL A 788 8.42 14.34 -6.73
N PHE A 789 8.19 15.21 -7.72
CA PHE A 789 9.23 15.70 -8.62
C PHE A 789 10.22 16.63 -7.90
N GLY A 790 11.51 16.52 -8.24
CA GLY A 790 12.57 17.41 -7.77
C GLY A 790 13.68 16.68 -7.00
N GLY A 791 14.65 17.45 -6.51
CA GLY A 791 15.69 16.97 -5.60
C GLY A 791 15.12 16.72 -4.21
N ARG A 792 15.11 15.45 -3.78
CA ARG A 792 14.60 15.02 -2.46
C ARG A 792 15.70 15.19 -1.41
N LEU A 793 15.64 16.30 -0.66
CA LEU A 793 16.66 16.65 0.33
C LEU A 793 16.26 16.11 1.71
N HIS A 794 17.23 15.53 2.41
CA HIS A 794 17.04 14.91 3.72
C HIS A 794 17.99 15.50 4.75
N PHE A 795 17.49 15.76 5.95
CA PHE A 795 18.31 16.19 7.08
C PHE A 795 17.69 15.75 8.40
N ILE A 796 18.53 15.58 9.43
CA ILE A 796 18.14 15.16 10.77
C ILE A 796 18.37 16.31 11.73
N ILE A 797 17.37 16.62 12.55
CA ILE A 797 17.48 17.58 13.65
C ILE A 797 17.57 16.85 14.97
N ASN A 798 18.59 17.19 15.75
CA ASN A 798 18.76 16.73 17.12
C ASN A 798 18.95 17.94 18.05
N ASP A 799 17.85 18.55 18.47
CA ASP A 799 17.88 19.73 19.31
C ASP A 799 16.69 19.70 20.26
N ASP A 800 16.88 19.69 21.58
CA ASP A 800 15.78 19.55 22.53
C ASP A 800 14.90 20.81 22.67
N LYS A 801 15.19 21.90 21.93
CA LYS A 801 14.34 23.09 21.89
C LYS A 801 12.90 22.76 21.48
N GLU A 802 11.94 23.24 22.26
CA GLU A 802 10.51 23.12 21.94
C GLU A 802 10.14 23.88 20.66
N LYS A 803 10.64 25.11 20.51
CA LYS A 803 10.51 25.90 19.29
C LYS A 803 11.79 25.83 18.47
N LYS A 804 11.72 25.17 17.31
CA LYS A 804 12.87 25.00 16.41
C LYS A 804 13.24 26.30 15.70
N ASP A 805 14.54 26.49 15.49
CA ASP A 805 15.05 27.53 14.60
C ASP A 805 14.70 27.21 13.12
N THR A 806 14.85 28.17 12.21
CA THR A 806 14.64 27.90 10.78
C THR A 806 15.86 27.19 10.20
N VAL A 807 15.64 26.11 9.45
CA VAL A 807 16.67 25.50 8.61
C VAL A 807 16.77 26.28 7.31
N THR A 808 18.00 26.65 6.94
CA THR A 808 18.31 27.24 5.63
C THR A 808 19.17 26.27 4.84
N VAL A 809 18.80 25.99 3.60
CA VAL A 809 19.58 25.17 2.65
C VAL A 809 20.07 26.06 1.52
N SER A 810 21.38 26.29 1.46
CA SER A 810 22.04 27.01 0.37
C SER A 810 22.56 26.02 -0.66
N ILE A 811 22.23 26.24 -1.93
CA ILE A 811 22.56 25.33 -3.04
C ILE A 811 23.58 26.02 -3.95
N PHE A 812 24.71 25.37 -4.18
CA PHE A 812 25.81 25.88 -4.99
C PHE A 812 26.04 25.00 -6.22
N ASN A 813 26.27 25.62 -7.38
CA ASN A 813 26.67 24.90 -8.59
C ASN A 813 28.16 24.52 -8.55
N SER A 814 28.65 23.86 -9.61
CA SER A 814 30.05 23.44 -9.76
C SER A 814 31.06 24.59 -9.75
N ASP A 815 30.63 25.81 -10.11
CA ASP A 815 31.47 27.00 -10.16
C ASP A 815 31.55 27.72 -8.79
N GLY A 816 30.83 27.21 -7.78
CA GLY A 816 30.75 27.79 -6.44
C GLY A 816 29.75 28.95 -6.32
N GLU A 817 28.94 29.22 -7.35
CA GLU A 817 27.85 30.20 -7.30
C GLU A 817 26.68 29.64 -6.49
N GLN A 818 26.21 30.37 -5.49
CA GLN A 818 24.96 30.05 -4.79
C GLN A 818 23.77 30.36 -5.69
N ILE A 819 23.12 29.32 -6.21
CA ILE A 819 22.00 29.46 -7.14
C ILE A 819 20.65 29.48 -6.45
N ARG A 820 20.51 28.95 -5.23
CA ARG A 820 19.21 28.82 -4.55
C ARG A 820 19.34 28.81 -3.03
N THR A 821 18.33 29.34 -2.36
CA THR A 821 18.14 29.23 -0.90
C THR A 821 16.76 28.70 -0.59
N LEU A 822 16.69 27.60 0.16
CA LEU A 822 15.43 27.03 0.65
C LEU A 822 15.34 27.19 2.17
N LYS A 823 14.13 27.44 2.70
CA LYS A 823 13.88 27.58 4.14
C LYS A 823 12.70 26.75 4.61
N THR A 824 12.82 26.16 5.80
CA THR A 824 11.72 25.46 6.47
C THR A 824 11.87 25.52 7.99
N VAL A 825 10.75 25.41 8.71
CA VAL A 825 10.77 25.16 10.16
C VAL A 825 10.75 23.64 10.35
N PRO A 826 11.80 23.04 10.92
CA PRO A 826 11.90 21.60 11.00
C PRO A 826 11.15 21.03 12.21
N GLN A 827 11.09 19.71 12.28
CA GLN A 827 10.68 18.95 13.45
C GLN A 827 11.88 18.18 14.02
N GLN A 828 11.79 17.69 15.25
CA GLN A 828 12.81 16.78 15.79
C GLN A 828 12.87 15.49 14.95
N GLY A 829 14.07 14.97 14.71
CA GLY A 829 14.30 13.76 13.92
C GLY A 829 14.46 14.04 12.42
N VAL A 830 14.05 13.10 11.57
CA VAL A 830 14.19 13.17 10.12
C VAL A 830 13.22 14.18 9.53
N ASN A 831 13.73 15.01 8.62
CA ASN A 831 12.98 15.98 7.84
C ASN A 831 13.24 15.79 6.35
N ARG A 832 12.23 16.13 5.53
CA ARG A 832 12.28 16.07 4.06
C ARG A 832 11.96 17.44 3.48
N MET A 833 12.72 17.85 2.46
CA MET A 833 12.50 19.06 1.70
C MET A 833 12.67 18.78 0.20
N ILE A 834 11.93 19.47 -0.65
CA ILE A 834 12.04 19.33 -2.10
C ILE A 834 12.70 20.58 -2.69
N TRP A 835 13.79 20.38 -3.43
CA TRP A 835 14.29 21.37 -4.36
C TRP A 835 13.63 21.14 -5.72
N ASN A 836 12.90 22.13 -6.24
CA ASN A 836 12.24 22.04 -7.55
C ASN A 836 13.22 22.07 -8.73
N LEU A 837 14.52 21.92 -8.47
CA LEU A 837 15.60 21.98 -9.44
C LEU A 837 15.58 23.32 -10.19
N ASP A 838 15.31 24.39 -9.46
CA ASP A 838 15.28 25.77 -9.93
C ASP A 838 16.44 26.58 -9.33
N ARG A 839 16.91 27.58 -10.06
CA ARG A 839 17.72 28.67 -9.46
C ARG A 839 16.82 29.77 -8.92
N LYS A 840 17.40 30.73 -8.21
CA LYS A 840 16.76 31.98 -7.80
C LYS A 840 16.35 32.78 -9.03
N SER A 841 15.17 33.40 -8.99
CA SER A 841 14.78 34.43 -9.95
C SER A 841 15.26 35.81 -9.50
N SER A 842 15.67 36.65 -10.45
CA SER A 842 15.81 38.10 -10.20
C SER A 842 14.46 38.80 -10.11
N VAL A 843 13.38 38.19 -10.59
CA VAL A 843 12.02 38.73 -10.47
C VAL A 843 11.43 38.34 -9.12
N ASP A 844 11.04 39.34 -8.32
CA ASP A 844 10.37 39.10 -7.05
C ASP A 844 8.97 38.51 -7.25
N ALA A 845 8.55 37.59 -6.37
CA ALA A 845 7.32 36.78 -6.49
C ALA A 845 6.02 37.62 -6.55
N SER A 846 6.09 38.89 -6.19
CA SER A 846 5.02 39.87 -6.23
C SER A 846 4.73 40.44 -7.63
N SER A 847 5.62 40.24 -8.62
CA SER A 847 5.61 41.00 -9.89
C SER A 847 4.64 40.46 -10.96
N PHE A 848 4.05 39.27 -10.76
CA PHE A 848 3.17 38.63 -11.76
C PHE A 848 1.76 38.37 -11.23
N GLY A 849 1.06 39.41 -10.76
CA GLY A 849 -0.39 39.61 -10.89
C GLY A 849 -1.40 38.50 -10.51
N ARG A 850 -0.98 37.37 -9.93
CA ARG A 850 -1.84 36.35 -9.35
C ARG A 850 -1.58 36.34 -7.85
N GLY A 851 -2.39 37.12 -7.15
CA GLY A 851 -2.52 37.01 -5.69
C GLY A 851 -2.72 35.53 -5.34
N GLY A 852 -1.67 34.94 -4.76
CA GLY A 852 -1.66 33.55 -4.36
C GLY A 852 -2.77 33.32 -3.35
N ARG A 853 -3.64 32.36 -3.65
CA ARG A 853 -4.64 31.78 -2.74
C ARG A 853 -4.00 30.93 -1.62
N PHE A 854 -2.71 31.12 -1.34
CA PHE A 854 -1.96 30.49 -0.27
C PHE A 854 -1.68 31.54 0.80
N GLY A 855 -2.60 31.62 1.76
CA GLY A 855 -2.46 32.49 2.92
C GLY A 855 -1.33 32.05 3.85
N GLY A 856 -0.76 33.03 4.55
CA GLY A 856 -0.14 32.83 5.87
C GLY A 856 1.38 32.97 5.98
N GLY A 857 2.14 32.90 4.89
CA GLY A 857 3.60 33.08 4.95
C GLY A 857 4.00 34.56 4.90
N GLY A 858 4.66 35.08 5.94
CA GLY A 858 5.19 36.44 5.94
C GLY A 858 6.06 36.76 4.72
N ARG A 859 5.96 37.99 4.21
CA ARG A 859 6.80 38.50 3.10
C ARG A 859 8.28 38.17 3.36
N GLY A 860 8.96 37.55 2.39
CA GLY A 860 10.41 37.31 2.42
C GLY A 860 10.89 35.97 3.01
N PHE A 861 10.00 35.07 3.45
CA PHE A 861 10.42 33.76 3.94
C PHE A 861 10.89 32.81 2.81
N PHE A 862 10.27 32.90 1.63
CA PHE A 862 10.61 32.08 0.47
C PHE A 862 11.27 32.89 -0.64
N GLU A 863 12.36 32.38 -1.19
CA GLU A 863 13.05 32.98 -2.32
C GLU A 863 12.31 32.64 -3.64
N PRO A 864 12.13 33.59 -4.58
CA PRO A 864 11.45 33.32 -5.85
C PRO A 864 12.24 32.33 -6.73
N GLY A 865 11.55 31.37 -7.34
CA GLY A 865 12.13 30.41 -8.29
C GLY A 865 12.25 30.98 -9.70
N GLY A 866 13.38 30.75 -10.35
CA GLY A 866 13.76 31.24 -11.67
C GLY A 866 13.77 30.14 -12.73
N GLY A 867 14.77 30.15 -13.61
CA GLY A 867 15.00 29.09 -14.59
C GLY A 867 15.39 27.74 -13.96
N PRO A 868 15.34 26.65 -14.75
CA PRO A 868 15.78 25.33 -14.29
C PRO A 868 17.29 25.34 -14.01
N ALA A 869 17.71 24.56 -13.02
CA ALA A 869 19.09 24.19 -12.81
C ALA A 869 19.56 23.30 -13.97
N ILE A 870 20.80 23.49 -14.42
CA ILE A 870 21.39 22.69 -15.50
C ILE A 870 21.89 21.34 -14.95
N PRO A 871 21.96 20.28 -15.78
CA PRO A 871 22.56 19.02 -15.35
C PRO A 871 23.99 19.21 -14.81
N GLY A 872 24.29 18.60 -13.66
CA GLY A 872 25.56 18.75 -12.96
C GLY A 872 25.49 18.37 -11.48
N ALA A 873 26.64 18.45 -10.81
CA ALA A 873 26.74 18.25 -9.36
C ALA A 873 26.53 19.56 -8.61
N TYR A 874 25.74 19.52 -7.53
CA TYR A 874 25.42 20.66 -6.69
C TYR A 874 25.78 20.38 -5.24
N LYS A 875 26.39 21.37 -4.58
CA LYS A 875 26.67 21.31 -3.15
C LYS A 875 25.49 21.89 -2.37
N LEU A 876 25.06 21.17 -1.34
CA LEU A 876 23.98 21.55 -0.44
C LEU A 876 24.57 21.86 0.92
N VAL A 877 24.33 23.07 1.43
CA VAL A 877 24.76 23.50 2.76
C VAL A 877 23.54 23.79 3.62
N PHE A 878 23.31 22.96 4.63
CA PHE A 878 22.23 23.08 5.59
C PHE A 878 22.73 23.86 6.81
N SER A 879 21.98 24.84 7.28
CA SER A 879 22.31 25.67 8.44
C SER A 879 21.15 25.71 9.43
N TYR A 880 21.44 25.48 10.72
CA TYR A 880 20.46 25.47 11.81
C TYR A 880 21.14 25.75 13.15
N GLY A 881 20.57 26.64 13.96
CA GLY A 881 21.03 26.86 15.34
C GLY A 881 22.51 27.25 15.50
N GLY A 882 23.11 27.88 14.48
CA GLY A 882 24.53 28.24 14.43
C GLY A 882 25.47 27.14 13.91
N GLU A 883 24.95 25.96 13.60
CA GLU A 883 25.70 24.81 13.05
C GLU A 883 25.38 24.63 11.56
N THR A 884 26.32 24.00 10.84
CA THR A 884 26.17 23.68 9.42
C THR A 884 26.51 22.24 9.12
N SER A 885 25.82 21.65 8.13
CA SER A 885 26.12 20.33 7.59
C SER A 885 25.99 20.37 6.07
N GLU A 886 26.87 19.68 5.34
CA GLU A 886 26.90 19.74 3.88
C GLU A 886 26.88 18.36 3.22
N THR A 887 26.37 18.29 1.99
CA THR A 887 26.32 17.09 1.16
C THR A 887 26.23 17.48 -0.33
N MET A 888 26.18 16.52 -1.24
CA MET A 888 26.10 16.74 -2.69
C MET A 888 24.80 16.19 -3.26
N ILE A 889 24.34 16.70 -4.40
CA ILE A 889 23.29 16.08 -5.21
C ILE A 889 23.67 16.16 -6.69
N ASN A 890 23.49 15.06 -7.43
CA ASN A 890 23.62 15.08 -8.88
C ASN A 890 22.26 15.34 -9.51
N VAL A 891 22.24 16.25 -10.48
CA VAL A 891 21.07 16.55 -11.30
C VAL A 891 21.37 16.09 -12.72
N TYR A 892 20.55 15.18 -13.24
CA TYR A 892 20.61 14.69 -14.61
C TYR A 892 19.53 15.35 -15.47
N GLY A 893 19.75 15.40 -16.79
CA GLY A 893 18.69 15.70 -17.74
C GLY A 893 17.69 14.55 -17.84
N ASP A 894 16.57 14.79 -18.52
CA ASP A 894 15.64 13.72 -18.87
C ASP A 894 16.34 12.70 -19.79
N PRO A 895 16.48 11.42 -19.40
CA PRO A 895 17.17 10.41 -20.21
C PRO A 895 16.45 10.11 -21.54
N ARG A 896 15.21 10.56 -21.71
CA ARG A 896 14.44 10.42 -22.95
C ARG A 896 14.75 11.53 -23.97
N ILE A 897 15.60 12.49 -23.61
CA ILE A 897 15.87 13.70 -24.40
C ILE A 897 17.37 13.90 -24.57
N GLU A 898 17.83 13.94 -25.81
CA GLU A 898 19.22 14.27 -26.15
C GLU A 898 19.43 15.80 -26.14
N ALA A 899 19.77 16.36 -24.98
CA ALA A 899 20.07 17.78 -24.83
C ALA A 899 21.59 18.05 -24.75
N ASN A 900 22.07 19.07 -25.48
CA ASN A 900 23.46 19.51 -25.41
C ASN A 900 23.65 20.51 -24.25
N LEU A 901 24.65 20.26 -23.39
CA LEU A 901 24.95 21.14 -22.24
C LEU A 901 25.28 22.58 -22.64
N ALA A 902 25.93 22.81 -23.79
CA ALA A 902 26.25 24.16 -24.27
C ALA A 902 24.97 24.95 -24.60
N ASP A 903 23.99 24.30 -25.20
CA ASP A 903 22.68 24.88 -25.53
C ASP A 903 21.90 25.22 -24.26
N LEU A 904 21.90 24.31 -23.28
CA LEU A 904 21.26 24.55 -21.98
C LEU A 904 21.87 25.75 -21.25
N LYS A 905 23.20 25.93 -21.31
CA LYS A 905 23.89 27.10 -20.75
C LYS A 905 23.52 28.40 -21.49
N ALA A 906 23.49 28.37 -22.82
CA ALA A 906 23.05 29.53 -23.63
C ALA A 906 21.60 29.92 -23.32
N ARG A 907 20.72 28.92 -23.17
CA ARG A 907 19.32 29.09 -22.76
C ARG A 907 19.23 29.70 -21.36
N GLU A 908 20.00 29.20 -20.40
CA GLU A 908 20.01 29.75 -19.04
C GLU A 908 20.44 31.23 -19.02
N ALA A 909 21.53 31.57 -19.74
CA ALA A 909 22.03 32.93 -19.83
C ALA A 909 20.97 33.88 -20.42
N PHE A 910 20.29 33.46 -21.47
CA PHE A 910 19.18 34.22 -22.05
C PHE A 910 18.00 34.37 -21.08
N ILE A 911 17.59 33.30 -20.38
CA ILE A 911 16.54 33.40 -19.37
C ILE A 911 16.95 34.38 -18.26
N LYS A 912 18.21 34.38 -17.79
CA LYS A 912 18.71 35.37 -16.80
C LYS A 912 18.54 36.81 -17.32
N GLN A 913 18.81 37.07 -18.60
CA GLN A 913 18.59 38.39 -19.22
C GLN A 913 17.10 38.79 -19.24
N THR A 914 16.21 37.85 -19.60
CA THR A 914 14.75 38.11 -19.60
C THR A 914 14.21 38.42 -18.21
N GLU A 915 14.73 37.73 -17.19
CA GLU A 915 14.34 37.92 -15.80
C GLU A 915 14.88 39.23 -15.23
N ALA A 916 16.08 39.66 -15.61
CA ALA A 916 16.62 40.97 -15.22
C ALA A 916 15.70 42.12 -15.71
N LEU A 917 15.32 42.10 -16.99
CA LEU A 917 14.36 43.07 -17.54
C LEU A 917 13.00 43.02 -16.83
N GLY A 918 12.51 41.80 -16.54
CA GLY A 918 11.27 41.60 -15.78
C GLY A 918 11.34 42.15 -14.35
N ALA A 919 12.51 42.12 -13.71
CA ALA A 919 12.71 42.62 -12.35
C ALA A 919 12.61 44.15 -12.28
N GLU A 920 13.19 44.85 -13.27
CA GLU A 920 13.11 46.31 -13.41
C GLU A 920 11.67 46.77 -13.58
N VAL A 921 10.93 46.18 -14.54
CA VAL A 921 9.52 46.49 -14.76
C VAL A 921 8.66 46.08 -13.54
N GLY A 922 9.02 44.98 -12.88
CA GLY A 922 8.42 44.58 -11.61
C GLY A 922 8.56 45.63 -10.51
N LYS A 923 9.71 46.32 -10.42
CA LYS A 923 9.93 47.40 -9.44
C LYS A 923 8.98 48.58 -9.70
N ALA A 924 8.90 49.02 -10.95
CA ALA A 924 8.01 50.12 -11.35
C ALA A 924 6.53 49.81 -11.09
N THR A 925 6.07 48.62 -11.47
CA THR A 925 4.67 48.20 -11.27
C THR A 925 4.32 48.04 -9.79
N ARG A 926 5.25 47.57 -8.94
CA ARG A 926 5.08 47.56 -7.48
C ARG A 926 4.90 48.96 -6.90
N GLN A 927 5.68 49.94 -7.36
CA GLN A 927 5.53 51.32 -6.88
C GLN A 927 4.15 51.88 -7.23
N LEU A 928 3.59 51.52 -8.39
CA LEU A 928 2.21 51.85 -8.74
C LEU A 928 1.19 51.16 -7.81
N ASP A 929 1.43 49.90 -7.40
CA ASP A 929 0.58 49.20 -6.42
C ASP A 929 0.67 49.84 -5.01
N ASP A 930 1.87 50.22 -4.58
CA ASP A 930 2.08 50.89 -3.29
C ASP A 930 1.47 52.29 -3.28
N ALA A 931 1.58 53.04 -4.38
CA ALA A 931 0.88 54.31 -4.58
C ALA A 931 -0.64 54.11 -4.46
N ARG A 932 -1.21 53.08 -5.13
CA ARG A 932 -2.63 52.73 -5.01
C ARG A 932 -3.04 52.42 -3.57
N SER A 933 -2.24 51.60 -2.89
CA SER A 933 -2.47 51.24 -1.48
C SER A 933 -2.45 52.48 -0.58
N THR A 934 -1.58 53.43 -0.86
CA THR A 934 -1.48 54.70 -0.13
C THR A 934 -2.74 55.54 -0.35
N LEU A 935 -3.22 55.66 -1.58
CA LEU A 935 -4.48 56.34 -1.88
C LEU A 935 -5.69 55.67 -1.22
N ASP A 936 -5.74 54.34 -1.19
CA ASP A 936 -6.80 53.57 -0.51
C ASP A 936 -6.81 53.84 1.00
N LYS A 937 -5.64 53.86 1.63
CA LYS A 937 -5.50 54.20 3.05
C LYS A 937 -5.89 55.64 3.34
N LEU A 938 -5.43 56.61 2.53
CA LEU A 938 -5.85 58.02 2.66
C LEU A 938 -7.37 58.15 2.57
N THR A 939 -8.00 57.44 1.62
CA THR A 939 -9.46 57.42 1.46
C THR A 939 -10.15 56.82 2.69
N ALA A 940 -9.59 55.77 3.29
CA ALA A 940 -10.13 55.17 4.50
C ALA A 940 -10.00 56.08 5.73
N TYR A 941 -8.82 56.66 5.97
CA TYR A 941 -8.58 57.58 7.09
C TYR A 941 -9.39 58.87 6.98
N ALA A 942 -9.70 59.32 5.78
CA ALA A 942 -10.52 60.51 5.55
C ALA A 942 -12.02 60.32 5.86
N ARG A 943 -12.52 59.08 6.00
CA ARG A 943 -13.96 58.82 6.26
C ARG A 943 -14.45 59.37 7.59
N ASP A 944 -13.56 59.50 8.57
CA ASP A 944 -13.89 59.90 9.94
C ASP A 944 -13.43 61.34 10.26
N VAL A 945 -12.99 62.12 9.27
CA VAL A 945 -12.47 63.48 9.45
C VAL A 945 -13.19 64.46 8.51
N ASP A 946 -14.15 65.23 9.05
CA ASP A 946 -14.86 66.27 8.30
C ASP A 946 -14.15 67.64 8.41
N SER A 947 -13.24 67.92 7.49
CA SER A 947 -12.59 69.23 7.36
C SER A 947 -12.52 69.71 5.90
N PRO A 948 -12.53 71.03 5.63
CA PRO A 948 -12.38 71.57 4.28
C PRO A 948 -11.09 71.10 3.59
N GLU A 949 -10.01 70.95 4.35
CA GLU A 949 -8.70 70.49 3.86
C GLU A 949 -8.75 69.01 3.45
N VAL A 950 -9.42 68.16 4.23
CA VAL A 950 -9.60 66.73 3.89
C VAL A 950 -10.52 66.54 2.69
N LYS A 951 -11.57 67.35 2.54
CA LYS A 951 -12.44 67.34 1.34
C LYS A 951 -11.68 67.75 0.08
N ALA A 952 -10.80 68.75 0.16
CA ALA A 952 -9.94 69.15 -0.95
C ALA A 952 -8.93 68.05 -1.33
N LEU A 953 -8.28 67.44 -0.32
CA LEU A 953 -7.37 66.31 -0.52
C LEU A 953 -8.07 65.12 -1.18
N MET A 954 -9.34 64.84 -0.83
CA MET A 954 -10.07 63.72 -1.42
C MET A 954 -10.42 63.89 -2.90
N LYS A 955 -10.59 65.14 -3.34
CA LYS A 955 -10.72 65.44 -4.77
C LYS A 955 -9.40 65.17 -5.51
N GLU A 956 -8.28 65.61 -4.94
CA GLU A 956 -6.95 65.32 -5.51
C GLU A 956 -6.63 63.81 -5.52
N VAL A 957 -7.03 63.06 -4.49
CA VAL A 957 -6.89 61.59 -4.46
C VAL A 957 -7.65 60.94 -5.61
N ALA A 958 -8.87 61.39 -5.93
CA ALA A 958 -9.63 60.86 -7.06
C ALA A 958 -8.93 61.15 -8.41
N ASP A 959 -8.38 62.35 -8.58
CA ASP A 959 -7.64 62.74 -9.79
C ASP A 959 -6.34 61.94 -9.95
N ILE A 960 -5.55 61.82 -8.87
CA ILE A 960 -4.31 61.02 -8.86
C ILE A 960 -4.62 59.54 -9.08
N ARG A 961 -5.72 59.01 -8.52
CA ARG A 961 -6.16 57.63 -8.78
C ARG A 961 -6.43 57.40 -10.27
N LYS A 962 -7.11 58.34 -10.93
CA LYS A 962 -7.37 58.24 -12.38
C LYS A 962 -6.09 58.27 -13.21
N LYS A 963 -5.13 59.14 -12.85
CA LYS A 963 -3.80 59.21 -13.48
C LYS A 963 -3.01 57.93 -13.23
N LEU A 964 -3.00 57.43 -12.01
CA LEU A 964 -2.38 56.18 -11.62
C LEU A 964 -2.94 55.00 -12.43
N ASP A 965 -4.27 54.88 -12.52
CA ASP A 965 -4.92 53.84 -13.32
C ASP A 965 -4.53 53.96 -14.79
N LYS A 966 -4.43 55.19 -15.34
CA LYS A 966 -3.95 55.42 -16.71
C LYS A 966 -2.49 55.01 -16.90
N THR A 967 -1.61 55.33 -15.94
CA THR A 967 -0.20 54.91 -15.94
C THR A 967 -0.08 53.39 -15.92
N ARG A 968 -0.94 52.69 -15.17
CA ARG A 968 -0.98 51.22 -15.15
C ARG A 968 -1.36 50.62 -16.50
N GLU A 969 -2.18 51.30 -17.31
CA GLU A 969 -2.54 50.82 -18.65
C GLU A 969 -1.31 50.68 -19.57
N ALA A 970 -0.24 51.46 -19.35
CA ALA A 970 1.01 51.31 -20.11
C ALA A 970 1.66 49.93 -19.91
N PHE A 971 1.42 49.28 -18.78
CA PHE A 971 1.94 47.94 -18.47
C PHE A 971 0.93 46.84 -18.81
N TYR A 972 -0.33 47.03 -18.40
CA TYR A 972 -1.37 45.99 -18.39
C TYR A 972 -2.39 46.10 -19.53
N GLY A 973 -2.33 47.16 -20.33
CA GLY A 973 -3.39 47.52 -21.29
C GLY A 973 -4.61 48.15 -20.61
N PRO A 974 -5.56 48.67 -21.41
CA PRO A 974 -6.78 49.30 -20.88
C PRO A 974 -7.65 48.30 -20.14
N SER A 975 -8.23 48.74 -19.02
CA SER A 975 -9.18 47.92 -18.26
C SER A 975 -10.48 47.69 -19.06
N ARG A 976 -11.07 46.49 -18.94
CA ARG A 976 -12.37 46.15 -19.54
C ARG A 976 -13.39 45.87 -18.46
N GLU A 977 -14.57 46.47 -18.57
CA GLU A 977 -15.71 46.15 -17.71
C GLU A 977 -16.37 44.85 -18.17
N GLY A 978 -16.76 44.00 -17.22
CA GLY A 978 -17.42 42.72 -17.46
C GLY A 978 -16.89 41.59 -16.58
N GLN A 979 -17.63 40.48 -16.53
CA GLN A 979 -17.23 39.25 -15.83
C GLN A 979 -16.82 38.18 -16.87
N GLY A 980 -15.73 37.45 -16.63
CA GLY A 980 -15.28 36.36 -17.50
C GLY A 980 -13.77 36.38 -17.83
N ILE A 981 -13.32 35.44 -18.66
CA ILE A 981 -11.93 35.38 -19.15
C ILE A 981 -11.77 36.38 -20.31
N VAL A 982 -11.17 37.53 -20.03
CA VAL A 982 -10.86 38.55 -21.03
C VAL A 982 -9.39 38.51 -21.42
N ARG A 983 -9.09 38.74 -22.71
CA ARG A 983 -7.75 38.97 -23.23
C ARG A 983 -7.66 40.37 -23.83
N ASN A 984 -6.50 41.01 -23.68
CA ASN A 984 -6.21 42.24 -24.41
C ASN A 984 -6.14 41.95 -25.91
N LEU A 985 -6.62 42.88 -26.74
CA LEU A 985 -6.58 42.75 -28.20
C LEU A 985 -5.17 42.90 -28.77
N TYR A 986 -4.29 43.57 -28.04
CA TYR A 986 -2.93 43.87 -28.44
C TYR A 986 -1.94 43.39 -27.38
N PRO A 987 -0.70 43.03 -27.75
CA PRO A 987 0.35 42.73 -26.79
C PRO A 987 0.58 43.91 -25.85
N THR A 988 0.56 43.65 -24.56
CA THR A 988 0.94 44.61 -23.51
C THR A 988 2.41 44.41 -23.13
N THR A 989 3.02 45.40 -22.46
CA THR A 989 4.37 45.27 -21.91
C THR A 989 4.50 44.01 -21.04
N MET A 990 3.53 43.74 -20.16
CA MET A 990 3.55 42.52 -19.34
C MET A 990 3.49 41.22 -20.16
N SER A 991 2.72 41.19 -21.27
CA SER A 991 2.71 40.01 -22.15
C SER A 991 4.03 39.84 -22.92
N ARG A 992 4.67 40.94 -23.33
CA ARG A 992 5.95 40.93 -24.04
C ARG A 992 7.10 40.49 -23.13
N LEU A 993 7.08 40.85 -21.85
CA LEU A 993 8.11 40.42 -20.89
C LEU A 993 8.14 38.90 -20.66
N GLY A 994 6.97 38.25 -20.62
CA GLY A 994 6.89 36.81 -20.36
C GLY A 994 7.20 35.93 -21.58
N THR A 995 6.96 36.44 -22.78
CA THR A 995 7.02 35.65 -24.02
C THR A 995 8.42 35.11 -24.37
N PRO A 996 9.51 35.91 -24.33
CA PRO A 996 10.86 35.43 -24.64
C PRO A 996 11.29 34.28 -23.73
N ARG A 997 11.04 34.43 -22.42
CA ARG A 997 11.32 33.38 -21.43
C ARG A 997 10.54 32.11 -21.73
N SER A 998 9.26 32.22 -22.08
CA SER A 998 8.41 31.07 -22.40
C SER A 998 8.91 30.30 -23.62
N TYR A 999 9.35 31.00 -24.67
CA TYR A 999 9.88 30.37 -25.88
C TYR A 999 11.21 29.69 -25.60
N ALA A 1000 12.15 30.40 -24.98
CA ALA A 1000 13.44 29.83 -24.61
C ALA A 1000 13.28 28.60 -23.70
N ALA A 1001 12.40 28.65 -22.69
CA ALA A 1001 12.16 27.53 -21.79
C ALA A 1001 11.49 26.31 -22.45
N SER A 1002 10.84 26.48 -23.61
CA SER A 1002 10.18 25.39 -24.35
C SER A 1002 11.11 24.61 -25.28
N SER A 1003 12.37 25.01 -25.41
CA SER A 1003 13.38 24.38 -26.26
C SER A 1003 14.55 23.84 -25.44
N TYR A 1004 15.20 22.77 -25.91
CA TYR A 1004 16.49 22.27 -25.39
C TYR A 1004 17.69 22.84 -26.14
N GLY A 1005 17.47 23.53 -27.27
CA GLY A 1005 18.51 24.19 -28.06
C GLY A 1005 18.85 25.59 -27.55
N ALA A 1006 19.93 26.16 -28.08
CA ALA A 1006 20.30 27.55 -27.83
C ALA A 1006 19.20 28.51 -28.37
N PRO A 1007 18.97 29.67 -27.70
CA PRO A 1007 18.05 30.70 -28.19
C PRO A 1007 18.40 31.16 -29.60
N GLY A 1008 17.41 31.24 -30.48
CA GLY A 1008 17.58 31.63 -31.87
C GLY A 1008 17.10 33.05 -32.18
N PRO A 1009 17.00 33.39 -33.47
CA PRO A 1009 16.53 34.71 -33.92
C PRO A 1009 15.11 35.07 -33.46
N THR A 1010 14.26 34.08 -33.18
CA THR A 1010 12.89 34.29 -32.68
C THR A 1010 12.90 34.77 -31.24
N GLU A 1011 13.62 34.06 -30.36
CA GLU A 1011 13.78 34.42 -28.95
C GLU A 1011 14.40 35.81 -28.82
N GLN A 1012 15.44 36.10 -29.61
CA GLN A 1012 16.08 37.41 -29.59
C GLN A 1012 15.12 38.52 -30.02
N ARG A 1013 14.36 38.34 -31.11
CA ARG A 1013 13.36 39.31 -31.56
C ARG A 1013 12.31 39.59 -30.48
N LEU A 1014 11.83 38.54 -29.81
CA LEU A 1014 10.87 38.69 -28.72
C LEU A 1014 11.47 39.49 -27.57
N PHE A 1015 12.74 39.25 -27.23
CA PHE A 1015 13.42 39.98 -26.17
C PHE A 1015 13.64 41.44 -26.51
N ASP A 1016 14.02 41.75 -27.75
CA ASP A 1016 14.19 43.14 -28.22
C ASP A 1016 12.84 43.89 -28.17
N GLN A 1017 11.74 43.25 -28.59
CA GLN A 1017 10.39 43.81 -28.45
C GLN A 1017 9.97 44.02 -27.00
N ALA A 1018 10.40 43.13 -26.09
CA ALA A 1018 10.14 43.28 -24.66
C ALA A 1018 10.90 44.47 -24.08
N LYS A 1019 12.17 44.67 -24.48
CA LYS A 1019 12.99 45.82 -24.09
C LYS A 1019 12.38 47.14 -24.55
N GLU A 1020 11.99 47.23 -25.82
CA GLU A 1020 11.36 48.43 -26.38
C GLU A 1020 10.07 48.79 -25.62
N SER A 1021 9.19 47.80 -25.43
CA SER A 1021 7.92 48.00 -24.70
C SER A 1021 8.13 48.36 -23.22
N ALA A 1022 9.16 47.81 -22.59
CA ALA A 1022 9.51 48.10 -21.20
C ALA A 1022 10.00 49.55 -21.07
N ALA A 1023 10.87 50.00 -21.97
CA ALA A 1023 11.36 51.38 -21.98
C ALA A 1023 10.21 52.39 -22.16
N GLU A 1024 9.29 52.14 -23.10
CA GLU A 1024 8.10 52.99 -23.31
C GLU A 1024 7.23 53.07 -22.06
N ALA A 1025 6.95 51.94 -21.40
CA ALA A 1025 6.11 51.92 -20.21
C ALA A 1025 6.80 52.55 -18.98
N LEU A 1026 8.12 52.36 -18.83
CA LEU A 1026 8.91 52.95 -17.76
C LEU A 1026 9.00 54.48 -17.89
N GLU A 1027 9.00 55.02 -19.11
CA GLU A 1027 8.93 56.48 -19.30
C GLU A 1027 7.58 57.04 -18.83
N VAL A 1028 6.46 56.37 -19.15
CA VAL A 1028 5.13 56.76 -18.64
C VAL A 1028 5.07 56.68 -17.11
N TRP A 1029 5.66 55.62 -16.53
CA TRP A 1029 5.80 55.47 -15.08
C TRP A 1029 6.61 56.61 -14.46
N LYS A 1030 7.76 56.95 -15.05
CA LYS A 1030 8.65 58.02 -14.58
C LYS A 1030 7.95 59.37 -14.59
N VAL A 1031 7.28 59.71 -15.70
CA VAL A 1031 6.51 60.96 -15.83
C VAL A 1031 5.44 61.08 -14.74
N PHE A 1032 4.74 60.00 -14.41
CA PHE A 1032 3.74 59.99 -13.33
C PHE A 1032 4.38 60.23 -11.97
N PHE A 1033 5.46 59.55 -11.64
CA PHE A 1033 6.08 59.69 -10.32
C PHE A 1033 6.78 61.04 -10.11
N ASP A 1034 7.50 61.53 -11.13
CA ASP A 1034 8.23 62.79 -11.06
C ASP A 1034 7.30 64.01 -11.00
N ASN A 1035 6.20 63.99 -11.76
CA ASN A 1035 5.32 65.15 -11.91
C ASN A 1035 4.04 65.06 -11.09
N ASP A 1036 3.31 63.94 -11.19
CA ASP A 1036 1.98 63.83 -10.59
C ASP A 1036 2.03 63.38 -9.13
N TRP A 1037 2.74 62.29 -8.85
CA TRP A 1037 2.80 61.71 -7.51
C TRP A 1037 3.56 62.59 -6.54
N LYS A 1038 4.74 63.10 -6.92
CA LYS A 1038 5.56 63.97 -6.07
C LYS A 1038 4.82 65.26 -5.67
N ALA A 1039 4.15 65.90 -6.62
CA ALA A 1039 3.36 67.11 -6.36
C ALA A 1039 2.16 66.82 -5.44
N PHE A 1040 1.53 65.64 -5.56
CA PHE A 1040 0.46 65.20 -4.68
C PHE A 1040 0.96 64.88 -3.27
N GLU A 1041 2.10 64.17 -3.16
CA GLU A 1041 2.72 63.81 -1.89
C GLU A 1041 3.08 65.05 -1.05
N GLU A 1042 3.71 66.07 -1.65
CA GLU A 1042 4.05 67.33 -0.97
C GLU A 1042 2.80 68.03 -0.38
N LYS A 1043 1.70 68.03 -1.13
CA LYS A 1043 0.43 68.60 -0.65
C LYS A 1043 -0.21 67.77 0.45
N ALA A 1044 -0.20 66.44 0.32
CA ALA A 1044 -0.80 65.54 1.29
C ALA A 1044 -0.04 65.56 2.63
N ARG A 1045 1.29 65.70 2.62
CA ARG A 1045 2.13 65.87 3.83
C ARG A 1045 1.85 67.17 4.59
N ASN A 1046 1.26 68.18 3.95
CA ASN A 1046 0.81 69.42 4.61
C ASN A 1046 -0.57 69.28 5.29
N THR A 1047 -1.15 68.07 5.33
CA THR A 1047 -2.38 67.74 6.06
C THR A 1047 -2.07 66.88 7.30
N LYS A 1048 -3.05 66.70 8.22
CA LYS A 1048 -2.83 65.94 9.47
C LYS A 1048 -2.67 64.41 9.29
N ILE A 1049 -2.62 63.89 8.06
CA ILE A 1049 -2.57 62.46 7.75
C ILE A 1049 -1.34 62.19 6.86
N ASP A 1050 -0.18 61.90 7.46
CA ASP A 1050 1.02 61.48 6.73
C ASP A 1050 1.23 59.97 6.85
N ILE A 1051 1.14 59.28 5.71
CA ILE A 1051 1.37 57.83 5.58
C ILE A 1051 2.28 57.49 4.38
N PHE A 1052 2.98 58.49 3.81
CA PHE A 1052 3.77 58.32 2.59
C PHE A 1052 5.18 57.79 2.89
N LYS A 1053 5.66 56.89 2.03
CA LYS A 1053 7.05 56.39 2.03
C LYS A 1053 7.80 57.00 0.85
N GLU A 1054 9.11 57.21 1.01
CA GLU A 1054 9.98 57.63 -0.10
C GLU A 1054 9.98 56.61 -1.26
N ILE A 1055 9.99 57.13 -2.48
CA ILE A 1055 10.02 56.35 -3.72
C ILE A 1055 11.41 56.41 -4.33
N GLU A 1056 12.02 55.24 -4.48
CA GLU A 1056 13.34 55.09 -5.10
C GLU A 1056 13.22 54.97 -6.63
N MET A 1057 13.91 55.81 -7.40
CA MET A 1057 13.82 55.78 -8.87
C MET A 1057 14.36 54.47 -9.46
N VAL A 1058 13.82 54.07 -10.62
CA VAL A 1058 14.30 52.92 -11.41
C VAL A 1058 15.22 53.45 -12.50
N ASP A 1059 16.50 53.14 -12.45
CA ASP A 1059 17.46 53.43 -13.51
C ASP A 1059 17.45 52.33 -14.57
N ILE A 1060 17.52 52.71 -15.84
CA ILE A 1060 17.58 51.81 -17.00
C ILE A 1060 19.05 51.76 -17.46
N ASN A 1061 19.69 50.59 -17.39
CA ASN A 1061 21.01 50.33 -17.99
C ASN A 1061 20.94 49.22 -19.03
#